data_AF-A0A4Q2DZP1-F1
#
_entry.id   AF-A0A4Q2DZP1-F1
#
_cell.length_a   1.000
_cell.length_b   1.000
_cell.length_c   1.000
_cell.angle_alpha   90.00
_cell.angle_beta   90.00
_cell.angle_gamma   90.00
#
_symmetry.space_group_name_H-M   'P 1'
#
loop_
_entity.id
_entity.type
_entity.pdbx_description
1 polymer ?
#
loop_
_entity_poly.entity_id
_entity_poly.type
_entity_poly.pdbx_seq_one_letter_code
_entity_poly.pdbx_strand_id
1 'polypeptide(L)'
;MGSLSEKCSSEGLLGGSFFFSSSSPSSGCRSKKAFVLTLAYQFAQHHPGLKSAIGRVVEKRPEVFQKNLHAQMKLLILGPLQEAHDYTLSTSSKSVIIVDGIDECELEATSIGVFNESDPKVRTQMRSREDDQLEILQVLLQAASNPTFPFRILIASRPERVFRHFFEAGPFAPTLTLDENYNPNADIALFLEAKFAEIRREYKLSPSWPPPHTISTLVKKASGQFIYAATVIRFITESRKHNPYTLLRIALAARLANVHSGLTPNTNLDALYTKILQSSPDPGLSVKWLWVTNGGLSDPASNGLVGEIYEDIYGGLPSRPPAQFINRLLESFDGEAEHLLGDLHSLVKVPSSGDEFKTPYSFHHKSLFDFLGDSNRSGSLFLGYGERSAFFWRKYFDVCRHKGFSDPRREDALHLSFYFSLALRLVDVSSMDPSDLDLPPSNIDCQMASNFNDAHHFVIENNVINNTVVRSAPSSTTSSLKELHSRIAAGAIHDSSERCDAPKCHPETRVAVQDELYSWIVHGDQDQQPKKIKWVTGPAGSGKTAIMGSLAEKCGIEGLLGASFFFSSSSPSSGRHTKTALVLTLAYQLAQNYPGLKSSISRVVEERPEVFKKTLQVQMKLLVLDPLREVGVRDHSSTTSVQKVIIVDGVDECEAGPIFNLDAPDVLDPELGKAQEMRTAMSTRSKEDDQLEILQVLLQASSDPSFPFRILVASRPERTFRQFFEAGPFAPTLTLDEKYNPDADIALFLEAKFSEIRRKYKLSSSWPPPYTIPTLVKNASGQFIYAATVIRFITKSRRHNPYTLLDIVLEAKPTGCHSGSKPFSNLDALYFKILQSSPDPALSIRWLWVINGEFLSSKQDGPIVFHIDIYFAMGTRPPAHFINRWLETFDGEAEHLLGNLHSLLKVPSSGEEFEKPYEFYHKSLFDFLDDPNRSGTLFLGSRACSAFFWKQYFNVCRNQGFTVSRQEDENYLSIYFDIELPAYVESDSDLSPSSIDCAIGTTVEEHAGSGVIRS
;
A
#
# COMPACT_ATOMS: atom_id res chain seq x y z
N MET A 1 26.13 -15.62 25.41
CA MET A 1 25.26 -16.80 25.55
C MET A 1 25.73 -18.02 24.76
N GLY A 2 26.14 -17.89 23.50
CA GLY A 2 26.66 -19.02 22.70
C GLY A 2 27.72 -19.88 23.41
N SER A 3 28.79 -19.28 23.94
CA SER A 3 29.84 -20.01 24.68
C SER A 3 29.34 -20.69 25.97
N LEU A 4 28.32 -20.13 26.61
CA LEU A 4 27.68 -20.78 27.76
C LEU A 4 26.91 -22.03 27.32
N SER A 5 26.21 -21.95 26.18
CA SER A 5 25.55 -23.11 25.57
C SER A 5 26.54 -24.20 25.21
N GLU A 6 27.68 -23.87 24.60
CA GLU A 6 28.75 -24.84 24.31
C GLU A 6 29.30 -25.47 25.59
N LYS A 7 29.57 -24.66 26.62
CA LYS A 7 30.05 -25.16 27.91
C LYS A 7 29.03 -26.10 28.56
N CYS A 8 27.77 -25.68 28.66
CA CYS A 8 26.69 -26.53 29.16
C CYS A 8 26.53 -27.81 28.34
N SER A 9 26.73 -27.76 27.02
CA SER A 9 26.72 -28.95 26.16
C SER A 9 27.87 -29.89 26.48
N SER A 10 29.09 -29.35 26.66
CA SER A 10 30.28 -30.14 27.00
C SER A 10 30.20 -30.80 28.39
N GLU A 11 29.50 -30.17 29.32
CA GLU A 11 29.26 -30.67 30.68
C GLU A 11 28.01 -31.56 30.78
N GLY A 12 27.30 -31.81 29.66
CA GLY A 12 26.07 -32.62 29.64
C GLY A 12 24.88 -31.97 30.35
N LEU A 13 24.93 -30.66 30.59
CA LEU A 13 23.92 -29.87 31.28
C LEU A 13 22.94 -29.19 30.32
N LEU A 14 23.24 -29.09 29.03
CA LEU A 14 22.33 -28.45 28.07
C LEU A 14 21.13 -29.35 27.77
N GLY A 15 19.92 -28.88 28.11
CA GLY A 15 18.66 -29.51 27.71
C GLY A 15 18.22 -29.06 26.32
N GLY A 16 18.48 -27.80 25.96
CA GLY A 16 18.24 -27.26 24.63
C GLY A 16 18.57 -25.77 24.54
N SER A 17 18.65 -25.22 23.34
CA SER A 17 18.90 -23.80 23.11
C SER A 17 18.17 -23.23 21.90
N PHE A 18 17.85 -21.94 21.94
CA PHE A 18 17.31 -21.20 20.80
C PHE A 18 17.86 -19.77 20.79
N PHE A 19 18.39 -19.35 19.65
CA PHE A 19 19.00 -18.04 19.45
C PHE A 19 18.21 -17.27 18.39
N PHE A 20 17.45 -16.28 18.81
CA PHE A 20 16.78 -15.37 17.89
C PHE A 20 17.82 -14.43 17.27
N SER A 21 17.76 -14.21 15.95
CA SER A 21 18.73 -13.37 15.26
C SER A 21 18.14 -12.71 14.02
N SER A 22 18.01 -11.39 14.07
CA SER A 22 17.57 -10.51 12.98
C SER A 22 18.58 -10.41 11.83
N SER A 23 19.85 -10.75 12.07
CA SER A 23 20.92 -10.76 11.07
C SER A 23 21.06 -12.11 10.35
N SER A 24 20.39 -13.16 10.82
CA SER A 24 20.47 -14.48 10.20
C SER A 24 19.68 -14.55 8.89
N PRO A 25 20.26 -15.11 7.80
CA PRO A 25 19.55 -15.31 6.55
C PRO A 25 18.41 -16.35 6.65
N SER A 26 18.40 -17.20 7.69
CA SER A 26 17.33 -18.19 7.91
C SER A 26 16.12 -17.56 8.64
N SER A 27 14.93 -17.56 8.02
CA SER A 27 13.67 -17.10 8.64
C SER A 27 13.31 -17.86 9.93
N GLY A 28 13.71 -19.13 10.04
CA GLY A 28 13.47 -19.93 11.24
C GLY A 28 14.08 -19.38 12.54
N CYS A 29 15.15 -18.57 12.48
CA CYS A 29 15.74 -17.95 13.68
C CYS A 29 15.09 -16.61 14.04
N ARG A 30 14.07 -16.18 13.29
CA ARG A 30 13.36 -14.90 13.49
C ARG A 30 11.90 -15.13 13.88
N SER A 31 11.34 -16.26 13.43
CA SER A 31 9.97 -16.69 13.68
C SER A 31 9.80 -17.44 15.01
N LYS A 32 8.75 -17.09 15.76
CA LYS A 32 8.36 -17.80 16.99
C LYS A 32 7.78 -19.20 16.71
N LYS A 33 7.24 -19.49 15.51
CA LYS A 33 6.75 -20.84 15.13
C LYS A 33 7.85 -21.89 15.20
N ALA A 34 9.09 -21.53 14.88
CA ALA A 34 10.22 -22.45 14.95
C ALA A 34 10.66 -22.74 16.40
N PHE A 35 10.31 -21.89 17.36
CA PHE A 35 10.83 -21.92 18.73
C PHE A 35 10.62 -23.28 19.42
N VAL A 36 9.35 -23.66 19.59
CA VAL A 36 9.00 -24.90 20.32
C VAL A 36 9.40 -26.14 19.53
N LEU A 37 9.28 -26.11 18.20
CA LEU A 37 9.65 -27.22 17.33
C LEU A 37 11.16 -27.52 17.42
N THR A 38 11.99 -26.48 17.41
CA THR A 38 13.44 -26.61 17.56
C THR A 38 13.82 -27.15 18.94
N LEU A 39 13.16 -26.70 20.01
CA LEU A 39 13.38 -27.25 21.35
C LEU A 39 12.96 -28.73 21.44
N ALA A 40 11.80 -29.08 20.90
CA ALA A 40 11.30 -30.46 20.89
C ALA A 40 12.24 -31.40 20.10
N TYR A 41 12.77 -30.92 18.97
CA TYR A 41 13.74 -31.66 18.18
C TYR A 41 15.04 -31.92 18.98
N GLN A 42 15.57 -30.90 19.66
CA GLN A 42 16.75 -31.05 20.52
C GLN A 42 16.49 -32.03 21.68
N PHE A 43 15.30 -31.96 22.30
CA PHE A 43 14.91 -32.89 23.37
C PHE A 43 14.87 -34.34 22.86
N ALA A 44 14.34 -34.55 21.64
CA ALA A 44 14.35 -35.86 21.00
C ALA A 44 15.77 -36.35 20.66
N GLN A 45 16.72 -35.46 20.37
CA GLN A 45 18.11 -35.84 20.14
C GLN A 45 18.84 -36.21 21.43
N HIS A 46 18.68 -35.42 22.48
CA HIS A 46 19.48 -35.55 23.71
C HIS A 46 18.87 -36.53 24.73
N HIS A 47 17.57 -36.83 24.62
CA HIS A 47 16.87 -37.72 25.55
C HIS A 47 16.17 -38.87 24.80
N PRO A 48 16.76 -40.08 24.75
CA PRO A 48 16.20 -41.22 24.01
C PRO A 48 14.77 -41.61 24.42
N GLY A 49 14.43 -41.45 25.70
CA GLY A 49 13.06 -41.68 26.21
C GLY A 49 12.04 -40.69 25.65
N LEU A 50 12.44 -39.43 25.49
CA LEU A 50 11.60 -38.39 24.87
C LEU A 50 11.55 -38.55 23.35
N LYS A 51 12.61 -39.02 22.69
CA LYS A 51 12.61 -39.29 21.24
C LYS A 51 11.44 -40.14 20.79
N SER A 52 11.20 -41.25 21.51
CA SER A 52 10.13 -42.19 21.18
C SER A 52 8.74 -41.61 21.46
N ALA A 53 8.59 -40.87 22.56
CA ALA A 53 7.33 -40.23 22.91
C ALA A 53 6.98 -39.08 21.96
N ILE A 54 7.94 -38.21 21.64
CA ILE A 54 7.79 -37.11 20.67
C ILE A 54 7.49 -37.67 19.27
N GLY A 55 8.21 -38.70 18.83
CA GLY A 55 7.95 -39.38 17.57
C GLY A 55 6.52 -39.91 17.47
N ARG A 56 6.01 -40.57 18.51
CA ARG A 56 4.61 -41.01 18.58
C ARG A 56 3.61 -39.87 18.50
N VAL A 57 3.89 -38.72 19.14
CA VAL A 57 3.03 -37.54 19.06
C VAL A 57 3.01 -36.99 17.63
N VAL A 58 4.15 -36.88 16.98
CA VAL A 58 4.25 -36.38 15.59
C VAL A 58 3.54 -37.33 14.61
N GLU A 59 3.71 -38.64 14.76
CA GLU A 59 3.04 -39.64 13.92
C GLU A 59 1.52 -39.67 14.11
N LYS A 60 1.05 -39.57 15.36
CA LYS A 60 -0.38 -39.60 15.68
C LYS A 60 -1.09 -38.26 15.48
N ARG A 61 -0.36 -37.15 15.55
CA ARG A 61 -0.90 -35.78 15.51
C ARG A 61 -0.03 -34.86 14.65
N PRO A 62 0.03 -35.07 13.32
CA PRO A 62 0.81 -34.22 12.42
C PRO A 62 0.31 -32.76 12.42
N GLU A 63 -0.93 -32.49 12.83
CA GLU A 63 -1.47 -31.14 12.97
C GLU A 63 -0.77 -30.31 14.06
N VAL A 64 0.08 -30.93 14.90
CA VAL A 64 0.84 -30.23 15.95
C VAL A 64 1.70 -29.10 15.39
N PHE A 65 2.22 -29.23 14.17
CA PHE A 65 3.03 -28.21 13.49
C PHE A 65 2.24 -26.93 13.15
N GLN A 66 0.90 -27.01 13.11
CA GLN A 66 0.01 -25.89 12.79
C GLN A 66 -0.65 -25.27 14.05
N LYS A 67 -0.37 -25.81 15.24
CA LYS A 67 -0.94 -25.30 16.50
C LYS A 67 -0.13 -24.13 17.05
N ASN A 68 -0.73 -23.33 17.94
CA ASN A 68 -0.04 -22.24 18.65
C ASN A 68 1.06 -22.75 19.59
N LEU A 69 1.96 -21.86 20.02
CA LEU A 69 3.14 -22.24 20.81
C LEU A 69 2.77 -22.93 22.13
N HIS A 70 1.70 -22.50 22.80
CA HIS A 70 1.20 -23.13 24.02
C HIS A 70 0.82 -24.60 23.79
N ALA A 71 0.09 -24.89 22.72
CA ALA A 71 -0.32 -26.24 22.37
C ALA A 71 0.88 -27.08 21.90
N GLN A 72 1.81 -26.51 21.13
CA GLN A 72 3.05 -27.18 20.76
C GLN A 72 3.86 -27.55 22.01
N MET A 73 4.04 -26.62 22.96
CA MET A 73 4.82 -26.84 24.19
C MET A 73 4.19 -27.94 25.02
N LYS A 74 2.86 -27.93 25.14
CA LYS A 74 2.11 -28.94 25.87
C LYS A 74 2.24 -30.33 25.22
N LEU A 75 2.11 -30.42 23.89
CA LEU A 75 2.04 -31.71 23.18
C LEU A 75 3.42 -32.30 22.87
N LEU A 76 4.41 -31.48 22.54
CA LEU A 76 5.73 -31.92 22.10
C LEU A 76 6.75 -31.98 23.23
N ILE A 77 6.54 -31.27 24.33
CA ILE A 77 7.51 -31.22 25.43
C ILE A 77 6.88 -31.71 26.73
N LEU A 78 5.86 -31.04 27.25
CA LEU A 78 5.31 -31.35 28.58
C LEU A 78 4.62 -32.73 28.65
N GLY A 79 3.82 -33.09 27.63
CA GLY A 79 3.17 -34.40 27.56
C GLY A 79 4.17 -35.56 27.50
N PRO A 80 5.15 -35.54 26.57
CA PRO A 80 6.23 -36.51 26.53
C PRO A 80 7.04 -36.59 27.82
N LEU A 81 7.28 -35.46 28.50
CA LEU A 81 7.94 -35.44 29.82
C LEU A 81 7.11 -36.15 30.89
N GLN A 82 5.79 -35.95 30.90
CA GLN A 82 4.87 -36.64 31.82
C GLN A 82 4.84 -38.15 31.56
N GLU A 83 4.77 -38.56 30.30
CA GLU A 83 4.82 -39.98 29.89
C GLU A 83 6.17 -40.62 30.24
N ALA A 84 7.27 -39.88 30.10
CA ALA A 84 8.61 -40.35 30.43
C ALA A 84 8.91 -40.32 31.94
N HIS A 85 8.16 -39.53 32.73
CA HIS A 85 8.33 -39.45 34.18
C HIS A 85 8.02 -40.80 34.86
N ASP A 86 7.12 -41.59 34.28
CA ASP A 86 6.84 -42.97 34.72
C ASP A 86 7.99 -43.95 34.45
N TYR A 87 9.03 -43.56 33.67
CA TYR A 87 10.05 -44.50 33.22
C TYR A 87 11.47 -44.33 33.73
N THR A 88 12.03 -43.12 33.95
CA THR A 88 13.36 -42.86 34.60
C THR A 88 13.93 -41.48 34.22
N LEU A 89 13.28 -40.37 34.60
CA LEU A 89 14.00 -39.09 34.71
C LEU A 89 14.42 -38.91 36.17
N SER A 90 15.46 -39.66 36.56
CA SER A 90 16.16 -39.46 37.83
C SER A 90 16.50 -37.98 37.96
N THR A 91 15.96 -37.36 39.01
CA THR A 91 16.02 -35.94 39.40
C THR A 91 17.43 -35.44 39.74
N SER A 92 18.48 -36.02 39.16
CA SER A 92 19.89 -35.77 39.50
C SER A 92 20.59 -34.77 38.58
N SER A 93 20.12 -34.57 37.34
CA SER A 93 20.79 -33.67 36.38
C SER A 93 20.03 -32.36 36.23
N LYS A 94 20.59 -31.28 36.79
CA LYS A 94 20.09 -29.90 36.67
C LYS A 94 20.34 -29.36 35.25
N SER A 95 19.58 -29.84 34.27
CA SER A 95 19.72 -29.39 32.88
C SER A 95 19.14 -27.99 32.66
N VAL A 96 19.72 -27.25 31.72
CA VAL A 96 19.39 -25.84 31.43
C VAL A 96 18.91 -25.69 29.98
N ILE A 97 17.86 -24.88 29.79
CA ILE A 97 17.42 -24.38 28.48
C ILE A 97 17.91 -22.94 28.35
N ILE A 98 18.56 -22.63 27.23
CA ILE A 98 19.10 -21.29 26.96
C ILE A 98 18.28 -20.63 25.84
N VAL A 99 17.71 -19.47 26.11
CA VAL A 99 17.01 -18.66 25.11
C VAL A 99 17.68 -17.28 25.03
N ASP A 100 18.12 -16.89 23.84
CA ASP A 100 18.86 -15.64 23.62
C ASP A 100 18.15 -14.79 22.55
N GLY A 101 18.10 -13.49 22.77
CA GLY A 101 17.65 -12.50 21.79
C GLY A 101 16.14 -12.48 21.53
N ILE A 102 15.27 -12.79 22.50
CA ILE A 102 13.79 -12.73 22.28
C ILE A 102 13.36 -11.34 21.75
N ASP A 103 14.07 -10.28 22.13
CA ASP A 103 13.95 -8.93 21.59
C ASP A 103 14.29 -8.78 20.10
N GLU A 104 14.79 -9.83 19.43
CA GLU A 104 15.03 -9.94 18.00
C GLU A 104 13.97 -10.78 17.27
N CYS A 105 12.95 -11.30 17.97
CA CYS A 105 11.80 -11.96 17.36
C CYS A 105 11.08 -10.99 16.39
N GLU A 106 10.77 -11.47 15.18
CA GLU A 106 9.91 -10.75 14.24
C GLU A 106 8.44 -10.92 14.66
N LEU A 107 7.61 -9.92 14.36
CA LEU A 107 6.16 -10.03 14.54
C LEU A 107 5.67 -11.10 13.57
N GLU A 108 4.92 -12.09 14.03
CA GLU A 108 4.21 -12.98 13.12
C GLU A 108 2.81 -12.46 12.84
N ALA A 109 2.51 -12.22 11.56
CA ALA A 109 1.13 -12.19 11.10
C ALA A 109 0.50 -13.55 11.41
N THR A 110 -0.35 -13.61 12.45
CA THR A 110 -1.12 -14.82 12.72
C THR A 110 -1.95 -15.12 11.48
N SER A 111 -1.76 -16.30 10.90
CA SER A 111 -2.72 -16.92 10.00
C SER A 111 -4.09 -16.75 10.64
N ILE A 112 -4.95 -15.93 10.03
CA ILE A 112 -6.32 -15.74 10.49
C ILE A 112 -6.96 -17.13 10.44
N GLY A 113 -7.04 -17.76 11.61
CA GLY A 113 -7.66 -19.06 11.76
C GLY A 113 -9.06 -18.99 11.19
N VAL A 114 -9.41 -20.02 10.43
CA VAL A 114 -10.77 -20.29 9.95
C VAL A 114 -11.79 -19.89 11.02
N PHE A 115 -12.57 -18.84 10.75
CA PHE A 115 -13.65 -18.42 11.63
C PHE A 115 -14.65 -19.56 11.76
N ASN A 116 -14.81 -20.06 12.98
CA ASN A 116 -15.95 -20.89 13.36
C ASN A 116 -17.02 -19.93 13.92
N GLU A 117 -18.16 -19.83 13.24
CA GLU A 117 -19.19 -18.77 13.37
C GLU A 117 -20.01 -18.79 14.69
N SER A 118 -19.51 -19.38 15.77
CA SER A 118 -20.37 -19.71 16.94
C SER A 118 -20.06 -19.00 18.27
N ASP A 119 -19.04 -18.13 18.39
CA ASP A 119 -18.74 -17.47 19.67
C ASP A 119 -18.48 -15.94 19.56
N PRO A 120 -19.39 -15.07 20.02
CA PRO A 120 -19.29 -13.61 19.87
C PRO A 120 -18.30 -12.90 20.81
N LYS A 121 -17.52 -13.62 21.63
CA LYS A 121 -16.71 -12.99 22.70
C LYS A 121 -15.22 -12.74 22.37
N VAL A 122 -14.71 -13.17 21.23
CA VAL A 122 -13.29 -12.97 20.89
C VAL A 122 -13.12 -11.68 20.08
N ARG A 123 -12.89 -10.57 20.78
CA ARG A 123 -12.38 -9.31 20.22
C ARG A 123 -10.92 -9.57 19.81
N THR A 124 -10.63 -9.71 18.51
CA THR A 124 -9.25 -9.91 18.04
C THR A 124 -8.48 -8.59 18.19
N GLN A 125 -7.69 -8.49 19.24
CA GLN A 125 -6.65 -7.47 19.40
C GLN A 125 -5.61 -7.68 18.28
N MET A 126 -5.28 -6.63 17.52
CA MET A 126 -4.12 -6.67 16.62
C MET A 126 -2.89 -7.05 17.43
N ARG A 127 -2.21 -8.13 17.05
CA ARG A 127 -0.98 -8.57 17.71
C ARG A 127 0.17 -7.65 17.35
N SER A 128 0.81 -7.11 18.37
CA SER A 128 2.06 -6.38 18.30
C SER A 128 3.25 -7.33 18.46
N ARG A 129 4.45 -6.87 18.08
CA ARG A 129 5.70 -7.60 18.33
C ARG A 129 5.87 -7.92 19.82
N GLU A 130 5.43 -6.99 20.66
CA GLU A 130 5.38 -7.15 22.12
C GLU A 130 4.47 -8.33 22.54
N ASP A 131 3.34 -8.55 21.86
CA ASP A 131 2.43 -9.67 22.14
C ASP A 131 3.04 -11.04 21.79
N ASP A 132 3.90 -11.08 20.78
CA ASP A 132 4.61 -12.29 20.36
C ASP A 132 5.79 -12.61 21.29
N GLN A 133 6.54 -11.59 21.70
CA GLN A 133 7.53 -11.70 22.77
C GLN A 133 6.88 -12.18 24.08
N LEU A 134 5.73 -11.61 24.44
CA LEU A 134 4.93 -12.02 25.60
C LEU A 134 4.42 -13.45 25.47
N GLU A 135 3.97 -13.90 24.28
CA GLU A 135 3.56 -15.30 24.07
C GLU A 135 4.72 -16.27 24.34
N ILE A 136 5.92 -15.99 23.83
CA ILE A 136 7.11 -16.82 24.08
C ILE A 136 7.41 -16.87 25.59
N LEU A 137 7.41 -15.73 26.27
CA LEU A 137 7.65 -15.64 27.71
C LEU A 137 6.59 -16.39 28.52
N GLN A 138 5.32 -16.28 28.15
CA GLN A 138 4.20 -17.00 28.78
C GLN A 138 4.31 -18.51 28.61
N VAL A 139 4.69 -18.99 27.42
CA VAL A 139 4.91 -20.42 27.15
C VAL A 139 6.06 -20.97 27.98
N LEU A 140 7.15 -20.20 28.13
CA LEU A 140 8.28 -20.59 28.99
C LEU A 140 7.91 -20.58 30.47
N LEU A 141 7.15 -19.59 30.92
CA LEU A 141 6.63 -19.54 32.29
C LEU A 141 5.69 -20.71 32.58
N GLN A 142 4.82 -21.07 31.63
CA GLN A 142 3.94 -22.23 31.75
C GLN A 142 4.75 -23.52 31.90
N ALA A 143 5.80 -23.69 31.08
CA ALA A 143 6.68 -24.85 31.18
C ALA A 143 7.39 -24.89 32.54
N ALA A 144 8.00 -23.79 32.97
CA ALA A 144 8.71 -23.69 34.25
C ALA A 144 7.80 -23.88 35.47
N SER A 145 6.51 -23.53 35.36
CA SER A 145 5.52 -23.71 36.43
C SER A 145 5.00 -25.14 36.54
N ASN A 146 5.31 -26.01 35.57
CA ASN A 146 4.86 -27.39 35.58
C ASN A 146 5.78 -28.25 36.49
N PRO A 147 5.24 -28.96 37.50
CA PRO A 147 6.05 -29.79 38.41
C PRO A 147 6.88 -30.87 37.72
N THR A 148 6.45 -31.33 36.54
CA THR A 148 7.13 -32.38 35.77
C THR A 148 8.19 -31.82 34.81
N PHE A 149 8.45 -30.51 34.84
CA PHE A 149 9.44 -29.87 33.99
C PHE A 149 10.79 -29.76 34.73
N PRO A 150 11.80 -30.59 34.39
CA PRO A 150 13.01 -30.72 35.19
C PRO A 150 14.09 -29.66 34.86
N PHE A 151 13.82 -28.77 33.90
CA PHE A 151 14.81 -27.87 33.34
C PHE A 151 14.77 -26.48 33.98
N ARG A 152 15.93 -25.86 34.15
CA ARG A 152 16.04 -24.42 34.43
C ARG A 152 16.06 -23.65 33.12
N ILE A 153 15.37 -22.52 33.05
CA ILE A 153 15.34 -21.68 31.85
C ILE A 153 16.18 -20.43 32.11
N LEU A 154 17.16 -20.17 31.23
CA LEU A 154 17.98 -18.98 31.23
C LEU A 154 17.65 -18.15 30.00
N ILE A 155 17.20 -16.91 30.21
CA ILE A 155 16.80 -15.98 29.16
C ILE A 155 17.76 -14.79 29.15
N ALA A 156 18.29 -14.43 27.98
CA ALA A 156 19.07 -13.23 27.76
C ALA A 156 18.42 -12.39 26.65
N SER A 157 18.18 -11.10 26.94
CA SER A 157 17.49 -10.19 26.02
C SER A 157 17.80 -8.74 26.39
N ARG A 158 17.60 -7.79 25.46
CA ARG A 158 17.68 -6.36 25.77
C ARG A 158 16.61 -5.94 26.78
N PRO A 159 16.87 -4.92 27.62
CA PRO A 159 15.91 -4.47 28.64
C PRO A 159 14.77 -3.63 28.02
N GLU A 160 14.02 -4.18 27.06
CA GLU A 160 12.81 -3.55 26.53
C GLU A 160 11.70 -3.52 27.60
N ARG A 161 10.71 -2.63 27.42
CA ARG A 161 9.67 -2.36 28.43
C ARG A 161 8.89 -3.63 28.82
N VAL A 162 8.57 -4.47 27.83
CA VAL A 162 7.90 -5.77 28.02
C VAL A 162 8.67 -6.69 28.96
N PHE A 163 9.99 -6.85 28.75
CA PHE A 163 10.79 -7.74 29.59
C PHE A 163 10.90 -7.22 31.01
N ARG A 164 11.13 -5.90 31.21
CA ARG A 164 11.17 -5.30 32.55
C ARG A 164 9.87 -5.57 33.30
N HIS A 165 8.73 -5.24 32.68
CA HIS A 165 7.43 -5.42 33.31
C HIS A 165 7.12 -6.89 33.60
N PHE A 166 7.44 -7.80 32.67
CA PHE A 166 7.21 -9.23 32.85
C PHE A 166 8.01 -9.79 34.03
N PHE A 167 9.30 -9.48 34.14
CA PHE A 167 10.18 -10.00 35.20
C PHE A 167 10.01 -9.28 36.55
N GLU A 168 9.53 -8.03 36.58
CA GLU A 168 9.17 -7.33 37.82
C GLU A 168 7.89 -7.89 38.47
N ALA A 169 6.97 -8.44 37.67
CA ALA A 169 5.64 -8.86 38.11
C ALA A 169 5.57 -10.29 38.67
N GLY A 170 6.63 -11.10 38.58
CA GLY A 170 6.59 -12.53 38.92
C GLY A 170 7.68 -13.02 39.87
N PRO A 171 7.54 -14.24 40.44
CA PRO A 171 8.48 -14.83 41.39
C PRO A 171 9.69 -15.46 40.66
N PHE A 172 10.47 -14.65 39.97
CA PHE A 172 11.64 -15.11 39.22
C PHE A 172 12.91 -15.13 40.08
N ALA A 173 13.91 -15.91 39.64
CA ALA A 173 15.26 -15.77 40.18
C ALA A 173 15.79 -14.35 39.90
N PRO A 174 16.75 -13.82 40.70
CA PRO A 174 17.27 -12.47 40.53
C PRO A 174 17.71 -12.20 39.09
N THR A 175 17.18 -11.16 38.48
CA THR A 175 17.62 -10.68 37.17
C THR A 175 19.06 -10.19 37.28
N LEU A 176 19.95 -10.77 36.50
CA LEU A 176 21.32 -10.27 36.36
C LEU A 176 21.32 -9.19 35.27
N THR A 177 21.23 -7.93 35.67
CA THR A 177 21.58 -6.83 34.78
C THR A 177 23.10 -6.79 34.61
N LEU A 178 23.56 -6.87 33.36
CA LEU A 178 24.95 -6.61 33.01
C LEU A 178 25.19 -5.08 33.02
N ASP A 179 25.03 -4.47 34.19
CA ASP A 179 25.17 -3.04 34.47
C ASP A 179 26.52 -2.70 35.15
N GLU A 180 26.64 -1.51 35.74
CA GLU A 180 27.87 -0.95 36.34
C GLU A 180 28.51 -1.82 37.44
N ASN A 181 27.80 -2.83 37.98
CA ASN A 181 28.34 -3.77 38.96
C ASN A 181 29.15 -4.93 38.33
N TYR A 182 29.04 -5.12 37.01
CA TYR A 182 29.89 -6.00 36.22
C TYR A 182 30.97 -5.15 35.54
N ASN A 183 32.21 -5.64 35.50
CA ASN A 183 33.33 -4.91 34.87
C ASN A 183 33.61 -5.48 33.46
N PRO A 184 32.84 -5.10 32.42
CA PRO A 184 33.01 -5.62 31.06
C PRO A 184 34.40 -5.26 30.50
N ASN A 185 35.04 -4.23 31.02
CA ASN A 185 36.36 -3.80 30.56
C ASN A 185 37.45 -4.84 30.87
N ALA A 186 37.34 -5.58 31.97
CA ALA A 186 38.28 -6.65 32.31
C ALA A 186 38.17 -7.82 31.32
N ASP A 187 36.95 -8.23 30.98
CA ASP A 187 36.73 -9.34 30.04
C ASP A 187 37.04 -8.95 28.59
N ILE A 188 36.77 -7.70 28.21
CA ILE A 188 37.21 -7.15 26.91
C ILE A 188 38.74 -7.12 26.83
N ALA A 189 39.44 -6.78 27.92
CA ALA A 189 40.90 -6.80 27.95
C ALA A 189 41.43 -8.23 27.70
N LEU A 190 40.86 -9.21 28.41
CA LEU A 190 41.24 -10.62 28.27
C LEU A 190 40.93 -11.18 26.87
N PHE A 191 39.77 -10.82 26.31
CA PHE A 191 39.41 -11.15 24.93
C PHE A 191 40.42 -10.57 23.92
N LEU A 192 40.77 -9.28 24.06
CA LEU A 192 41.73 -8.62 23.20
C LEU A 192 43.12 -9.24 23.33
N GLU A 193 43.58 -9.54 24.55
CA GLU A 193 44.87 -10.21 24.80
C GLU A 193 44.95 -11.55 24.08
N ALA A 194 43.92 -12.39 24.22
CA ALA A 194 43.86 -13.68 23.56
C ALA A 194 43.86 -13.53 22.03
N LYS A 195 43.03 -12.64 21.48
CA LYS A 195 42.93 -12.42 20.03
C LYS A 195 44.17 -11.78 19.43
N PHE A 196 44.81 -10.84 20.12
CA PHE A 196 46.09 -10.30 19.67
C PHE A 196 47.22 -11.34 19.73
N ALA A 197 47.19 -12.26 20.70
CA ALA A 197 48.13 -13.38 20.73
C ALA A 197 47.91 -14.36 19.56
N GLU A 198 46.65 -14.62 19.18
CA GLU A 198 46.31 -15.37 17.97
C GLU A 198 46.84 -14.69 16.71
N ILE A 199 46.52 -13.40 16.51
CA ILE A 199 46.98 -12.61 15.36
C ILE A 199 48.51 -12.59 15.29
N ARG A 200 49.20 -12.41 16.41
CA ARG A 200 50.66 -12.41 16.48
C ARG A 200 51.25 -13.74 15.99
N ARG A 201 50.63 -14.86 16.37
CA ARG A 201 51.05 -16.20 15.95
C ARG A 201 50.78 -16.44 14.46
N GLU A 202 49.59 -16.06 13.99
CA GLU A 202 49.17 -16.23 12.60
C GLU A 202 50.01 -15.40 11.62
N TYR A 203 50.19 -14.12 11.92
CA TYR A 203 50.94 -13.18 11.07
C TYR A 203 52.43 -13.09 11.41
N LYS A 204 52.94 -13.95 12.31
CA LYS A 204 54.34 -14.00 12.75
C LYS A 204 54.89 -12.62 13.18
N LEU A 205 54.11 -11.88 13.97
CA LEU A 205 54.43 -10.53 14.40
C LEU A 205 55.38 -10.52 15.61
N SER A 206 55.98 -9.34 15.89
CA SER A 206 56.90 -9.19 17.02
C SER A 206 56.22 -9.54 18.36
N PRO A 207 56.94 -10.16 19.33
CA PRO A 207 56.45 -10.34 20.70
C PRO A 207 55.99 -9.04 21.37
N SER A 208 56.57 -7.90 20.96
CA SER A 208 56.23 -6.55 21.46
C SER A 208 54.95 -5.95 20.85
N TRP A 209 54.33 -6.66 19.89
CA TRP A 209 53.05 -6.27 19.31
C TRP A 209 51.89 -7.01 20.00
N PRO A 210 50.79 -6.31 20.33
CA PRO A 210 50.56 -4.88 20.18
C PRO A 210 51.32 -4.04 21.23
N PRO A 211 51.55 -2.72 20.99
CA PRO A 211 52.20 -1.85 21.96
C PRO A 211 51.55 -1.91 23.36
N PRO A 212 52.31 -1.77 24.47
CA PRO A 212 51.85 -2.07 25.83
C PRO A 212 50.59 -1.34 26.32
N HIS A 213 50.25 -0.19 25.74
CA HIS A 213 49.07 0.62 26.11
C HIS A 213 47.85 0.37 25.20
N THR A 214 48.00 -0.45 24.14
CA THR A 214 46.98 -0.65 23.11
C THR A 214 45.72 -1.27 23.66
N ILE A 215 45.86 -2.35 24.43
CA ILE A 215 44.73 -3.08 25.01
C ILE A 215 43.94 -2.16 25.95
N SER A 216 44.64 -1.48 26.87
CA SER A 216 44.01 -0.50 27.78
C SER A 216 43.26 0.61 27.02
N THR A 217 43.83 1.09 25.91
CA THR A 217 43.19 2.11 25.06
C THR A 217 41.94 1.58 24.38
N LEU A 218 42.00 0.38 23.79
CA LEU A 218 40.85 -0.25 23.12
C LEU A 218 39.75 -0.62 24.10
N VAL A 219 40.09 -1.08 25.31
CA VAL A 219 39.15 -1.33 26.41
C VAL A 219 38.41 -0.05 26.79
N LYS A 220 39.14 1.05 26.99
CA LYS A 220 38.53 2.36 27.29
C LYS A 220 37.59 2.81 26.17
N LYS A 221 38.01 2.65 24.91
CA LYS A 221 37.17 2.97 23.74
C LYS A 221 35.96 2.06 23.60
N ALA A 222 36.08 0.78 23.93
CA ALA A 222 34.97 -0.15 23.87
C ALA A 222 33.84 0.27 24.83
N SER A 223 34.16 0.96 25.93
CA SER A 223 33.18 1.50 26.87
C SER A 223 32.16 0.44 27.31
N GLY A 224 32.66 -0.77 27.59
CA GLY A 224 31.85 -1.94 27.95
C GLY A 224 31.18 -2.69 26.80
N GLN A 225 31.33 -2.26 25.54
CA GLN A 225 30.70 -2.89 24.38
C GLN A 225 31.61 -3.90 23.68
N PHE A 226 31.31 -5.19 23.82
CA PHE A 226 32.04 -6.26 23.13
C PHE A 226 32.00 -6.15 21.60
N ILE A 227 30.92 -5.62 21.02
CA ILE A 227 30.81 -5.43 19.56
C ILE A 227 31.93 -4.51 19.03
N TYR A 228 32.37 -3.52 19.80
CA TYR A 228 33.52 -2.67 19.44
C TYR A 228 34.78 -3.53 19.31
N ALA A 229 35.12 -4.30 20.36
CA ALA A 229 36.31 -5.14 20.37
C ALA A 229 36.27 -6.22 19.26
N ALA A 230 35.12 -6.87 19.08
CA ALA A 230 34.94 -7.87 18.03
C ALA A 230 35.05 -7.27 16.62
N THR A 231 34.56 -6.05 16.41
CA THR A 231 34.68 -5.35 15.12
C THR A 231 36.13 -4.94 14.85
N VAL A 232 36.87 -4.46 15.86
CA VAL A 232 38.31 -4.15 15.73
C VAL A 232 39.12 -5.40 15.37
N ILE A 233 38.89 -6.52 16.05
CA ILE A 233 39.61 -7.77 15.76
C ILE A 233 39.32 -8.21 14.32
N ARG A 234 38.05 -8.25 13.91
CA ARG A 234 37.67 -8.62 12.52
C ARG A 234 38.26 -7.67 11.48
N PHE A 235 38.23 -6.37 11.76
CA PHE A 235 38.84 -5.37 10.89
C PHE A 235 40.33 -5.66 10.65
N ILE A 236 41.04 -6.12 11.68
CA ILE A 236 42.46 -6.48 11.61
C ILE A 236 42.70 -7.85 10.95
N THR A 237 41.92 -8.88 11.30
CA THR A 237 42.17 -10.28 10.90
C THR A 237 41.68 -10.62 9.50
N GLU A 238 40.57 -10.04 9.06
CA GLU A 238 39.91 -10.46 7.82
C GLU A 238 40.31 -9.60 6.62
N SER A 239 41.19 -8.60 6.81
CA SER A 239 41.69 -7.74 5.73
C SER A 239 42.74 -8.46 4.89
N ARG A 240 42.54 -8.49 3.56
CA ARG A 240 43.48 -9.08 2.60
C ARG A 240 44.54 -8.09 2.08
N LYS A 241 44.30 -6.78 2.24
CA LYS A 241 45.10 -5.71 1.61
C LYS A 241 46.11 -5.04 2.53
N HIS A 242 45.85 -5.00 3.84
CA HIS A 242 46.63 -4.19 4.78
C HIS A 242 47.23 -5.04 5.91
N ASN A 243 48.45 -4.69 6.34
CA ASN A 243 49.08 -5.39 7.46
C ASN A 243 48.40 -5.06 8.81
N PRO A 244 48.47 -5.97 9.81
CA PRO A 244 47.85 -5.75 11.12
C PRO A 244 48.30 -4.48 11.85
N TYR A 245 49.53 -3.99 11.61
CA TYR A 245 50.04 -2.74 12.19
C TYR A 245 49.25 -1.52 11.73
N THR A 246 48.98 -1.43 10.41
CA THR A 246 48.29 -0.29 9.81
C THR A 246 46.84 -0.23 10.26
N LEU A 247 46.15 -1.38 10.25
CA LEU A 247 44.75 -1.50 10.65
C LEU A 247 44.55 -1.20 12.14
N LEU A 248 45.47 -1.67 12.99
CA LEU A 248 45.46 -1.35 14.41
C LEU A 248 45.65 0.17 14.64
N ARG A 249 46.56 0.81 13.90
CA ARG A 249 46.76 2.26 13.99
C ARG A 249 45.50 3.03 13.56
N ILE A 250 44.80 2.56 12.52
CA ILE A 250 43.53 3.15 12.06
C ILE A 250 42.45 3.03 13.14
N ALA A 251 42.27 1.84 13.73
CA ALA A 251 41.30 1.61 14.81
C ALA A 251 41.61 2.45 16.07
N LEU A 252 42.89 2.61 16.42
CA LEU A 252 43.33 3.46 17.52
C LEU A 252 43.14 4.96 17.22
N ALA A 253 43.23 5.38 15.96
CA ALA A 253 43.03 6.77 15.55
C ALA A 253 41.55 7.16 15.40
N ALA A 254 40.62 6.20 15.30
CA ALA A 254 39.19 6.47 15.16
C ALA A 254 38.65 7.35 16.30
N ARG A 255 38.27 8.59 15.99
CA ARG A 255 37.65 9.59 16.88
C ARG A 255 36.69 10.46 16.04
N LEU A 256 35.53 10.82 16.57
CA LEU A 256 34.63 11.77 15.91
C LEU A 256 35.14 13.20 16.14
N ALA A 257 35.18 14.02 15.08
CA ALA A 257 35.74 15.37 15.12
C ALA A 257 34.77 16.41 15.71
N ASN A 258 33.45 16.15 15.69
CA ASN A 258 32.42 17.09 16.13
C ASN A 258 31.28 16.35 16.84
N VAL A 259 31.17 16.46 18.17
CA VAL A 259 29.91 16.23 18.88
C VAL A 259 29.75 17.33 19.93
N HIS A 260 28.89 18.30 19.62
CA HIS A 260 28.24 19.12 20.64
C HIS A 260 27.04 18.33 21.16
N SER A 261 26.99 18.16 22.49
CA SER A 261 25.92 17.54 23.30
C SER A 261 25.86 16.00 23.38
N GLY A 262 25.97 15.47 24.60
CA GLY A 262 25.55 14.12 25.00
C GLY A 262 26.56 12.97 24.83
N LEU A 263 27.16 12.49 25.93
CA LEU A 263 27.87 11.21 26.00
C LEU A 263 26.89 10.04 25.76
N THR A 264 26.64 9.66 24.50
CA THR A 264 25.90 8.43 24.22
C THR A 264 26.84 7.23 24.40
N PRO A 265 26.35 6.06 24.87
CA PRO A 265 27.21 4.89 25.09
C PRO A 265 27.95 4.41 23.83
N ASN A 266 27.42 4.70 22.64
CA ASN A 266 27.86 4.18 21.34
C ASN A 266 28.86 5.08 20.60
N THR A 267 29.24 6.24 21.12
CA THR A 267 30.05 7.24 20.38
C THR A 267 31.35 6.66 19.79
N ASN A 268 32.06 5.80 20.53
CA ASN A 268 33.29 5.19 20.05
C ASN A 268 33.04 4.11 18.97
N LEU A 269 31.93 3.37 19.08
CA LEU A 269 31.52 2.40 18.06
C LEU A 269 31.12 3.11 16.76
N ASP A 270 30.38 4.21 16.86
CA ASP A 270 29.99 5.06 15.74
C ASP A 270 31.23 5.66 15.05
N ALA A 271 32.24 6.08 15.83
CA ALA A 271 33.53 6.53 15.31
C ALA A 271 34.28 5.42 14.56
N LEU A 272 34.22 4.18 15.05
CA LEU A 272 34.83 3.03 14.41
C LEU A 272 34.12 2.67 13.10
N TYR A 273 32.79 2.62 13.08
CA TYR A 273 32.03 2.39 11.85
C TYR A 273 32.32 3.44 10.79
N THR A 274 32.31 4.72 11.19
CA THR A 274 32.69 5.83 10.32
C THR A 274 34.07 5.59 9.72
N LYS A 275 35.05 5.19 10.54
CA LYS A 275 36.42 5.01 10.07
C LYS A 275 36.59 3.81 9.14
N ILE A 276 35.85 2.73 9.38
CA ILE A 276 35.85 1.55 8.52
C ILE A 276 35.17 1.89 7.18
N LEU A 277 34.01 2.54 7.20
CA LEU A 277 33.32 2.98 5.97
C LEU A 277 34.18 3.95 5.15
N GLN A 278 34.92 4.85 5.81
CA GLN A 278 35.89 5.74 5.17
C GLN A 278 37.12 5.04 4.58
N SER A 279 37.34 3.75 4.86
CA SER A 279 38.39 2.98 4.18
C SER A 279 37.94 2.43 2.82
N SER A 280 36.64 2.49 2.52
CA SER A 280 36.14 2.19 1.18
C SER A 280 36.58 3.27 0.17
N PRO A 281 36.84 2.91 -1.10
CA PRO A 281 37.13 3.87 -2.17
C PRO A 281 36.07 4.96 -2.33
N ASP A 282 34.79 4.58 -2.15
CA ASP A 282 33.65 5.51 -2.13
C ASP A 282 32.72 5.16 -0.95
N PRO A 283 32.88 5.84 0.19
CA PRO A 283 32.05 5.60 1.36
C PRO A 283 30.56 5.88 1.11
N GLY A 284 30.23 6.89 0.32
CA GLY A 284 28.83 7.26 0.04
C GLY A 284 28.13 6.19 -0.79
N LEU A 285 28.77 5.76 -1.88
CA LEU A 285 28.26 4.67 -2.72
C LEU A 285 28.21 3.34 -1.96
N SER A 286 29.19 3.08 -1.08
CA SER A 286 29.18 1.87 -0.24
C SER A 286 27.99 1.84 0.71
N VAL A 287 27.65 2.96 1.35
CA VAL A 287 26.46 3.04 2.20
C VAL A 287 25.17 2.82 1.40
N LYS A 288 25.08 3.37 0.18
CA LYS A 288 23.97 3.12 -0.75
C LYS A 288 23.83 1.63 -1.07
N TRP A 289 24.93 0.95 -1.36
CA TRP A 289 24.98 -0.50 -1.55
C TRP A 289 24.54 -1.28 -0.31
N LEU A 290 25.02 -0.91 0.88
CA LEU A 290 24.67 -1.57 2.15
C LEU A 290 23.16 -1.48 2.43
N TRP A 291 22.51 -0.37 2.11
CA TRP A 291 21.05 -0.22 2.27
C TRP A 291 20.25 -1.12 1.32
N VAL A 292 20.60 -1.12 0.03
CA VAL A 292 19.89 -1.94 -0.96
C VAL A 292 20.11 -3.44 -0.70
N THR A 293 21.33 -3.85 -0.36
CA THR A 293 21.66 -5.25 -0.03
C THR A 293 20.99 -5.76 1.25
N ASN A 294 20.69 -4.87 2.21
CA ASN A 294 19.96 -5.19 3.43
C ASN A 294 18.43 -5.27 3.23
N GLY A 295 17.93 -4.95 2.03
CA GLY A 295 16.50 -4.87 1.71
C GLY A 295 15.82 -3.59 2.22
N GLY A 296 16.61 -2.60 2.65
CA GLY A 296 16.15 -1.41 3.36
C GLY A 296 15.85 -0.22 2.44
N LEU A 297 15.00 -0.42 1.42
CA LEU A 297 14.28 0.72 0.87
C LEU A 297 13.28 1.26 1.88
N SER A 298 12.79 0.45 2.83
CA SER A 298 11.91 0.89 3.90
C SER A 298 12.57 1.75 4.98
N ASP A 299 11.77 2.65 5.57
CA ASP A 299 12.08 3.28 6.86
C ASP A 299 12.42 2.18 7.88
N PRO A 300 13.51 2.29 8.68
CA PRO A 300 13.82 1.39 9.78
C PRO A 300 12.64 1.02 10.69
N ALA A 301 11.62 1.87 10.82
CA ALA A 301 10.38 1.57 11.56
C ALA A 301 9.50 0.47 10.91
N SER A 302 9.66 0.22 9.61
CA SER A 302 8.82 -0.66 8.78
C SER A 302 9.46 -2.03 8.49
N ASN A 303 10.71 -2.24 8.93
CA ASN A 303 11.53 -3.40 8.57
C ASN A 303 10.96 -4.76 8.99
N GLY A 304 9.95 -4.80 9.89
CA GLY A 304 9.26 -6.03 10.27
C GLY A 304 8.21 -6.53 9.25
N LEU A 305 7.57 -5.63 8.51
CA LEU A 305 6.45 -5.98 7.60
C LEU A 305 6.96 -6.53 6.25
N VAL A 306 8.14 -6.07 5.84
CA VAL A 306 8.71 -6.25 4.49
C VAL A 306 9.23 -7.67 4.27
N GLY A 307 9.78 -8.31 5.31
CA GLY A 307 10.28 -9.68 5.27
C GLY A 307 9.17 -10.74 5.13
N GLU A 308 8.02 -10.54 5.79
CA GLU A 308 6.87 -11.46 5.75
C GLU A 308 6.13 -11.41 4.40
N ILE A 309 5.97 -10.20 3.82
CA ILE A 309 5.37 -10.00 2.48
C ILE A 309 6.10 -10.83 1.42
N TYR A 310 7.41 -11.01 1.58
CA TYR A 310 8.23 -11.74 0.62
C TYR A 310 8.02 -13.26 0.69
N GLU A 311 7.98 -13.85 1.89
CA GLU A 311 7.77 -15.30 2.07
C GLU A 311 6.32 -15.72 1.72
N ASP A 312 5.32 -14.92 2.11
CA ASP A 312 3.90 -15.25 1.89
C ASP A 312 3.44 -15.08 0.43
N ILE A 313 3.99 -14.11 -0.33
CA ILE A 313 3.58 -13.85 -1.71
C ILE A 313 4.32 -14.75 -2.72
N TYR A 314 5.59 -15.06 -2.48
CA TYR A 314 6.46 -15.66 -3.50
C TYR A 314 6.92 -17.10 -3.20
N GLY A 315 6.44 -17.71 -2.10
CA GLY A 315 6.41 -19.16 -1.93
C GLY A 315 7.75 -19.89 -2.07
N GLY A 316 8.68 -19.62 -1.15
CA GLY A 316 9.93 -20.39 -1.00
C GLY A 316 11.21 -19.72 -1.53
N LEU A 317 11.17 -18.46 -1.95
CA LEU A 317 12.37 -17.67 -2.26
C LEU A 317 12.96 -17.06 -0.96
N PRO A 318 14.30 -16.93 -0.83
CA PRO A 318 14.94 -16.39 0.38
C PRO A 318 14.49 -14.94 0.65
N SER A 319 14.27 -14.58 1.93
CA SER A 319 13.75 -13.27 2.38
C SER A 319 14.61 -12.06 1.98
N ARG A 320 15.80 -12.29 1.43
CA ARG A 320 16.68 -11.27 0.82
C ARG A 320 17.12 -11.77 -0.55
N PRO A 321 17.27 -10.87 -1.55
CA PRO A 321 17.69 -11.28 -2.87
C PRO A 321 19.10 -11.90 -2.84
N PRO A 322 19.38 -12.88 -3.71
CA PRO A 322 20.72 -13.42 -3.89
C PRO A 322 21.71 -12.32 -4.25
N ALA A 323 22.97 -12.44 -3.79
CA ALA A 323 24.02 -11.49 -4.16
C ALA A 323 24.18 -11.37 -5.69
N GLN A 324 23.95 -12.45 -6.44
CA GLN A 324 23.96 -12.41 -7.91
C GLN A 324 22.93 -11.43 -8.51
N PHE A 325 21.74 -11.32 -7.90
CA PHE A 325 20.73 -10.36 -8.35
C PHE A 325 21.18 -8.93 -8.03
N ILE A 326 21.63 -8.70 -6.79
CA ILE A 326 22.08 -7.38 -6.36
C ILE A 326 23.27 -6.88 -7.18
N ASN A 327 24.25 -7.74 -7.48
CA ASN A 327 25.38 -7.36 -8.31
C ASN A 327 24.93 -6.98 -9.72
N ARG A 328 24.08 -7.79 -10.37
CA ARG A 328 23.53 -7.44 -11.69
C ARG A 328 22.77 -6.11 -11.69
N LEU A 329 22.08 -5.81 -10.60
CA LEU A 329 21.31 -4.58 -10.43
C LEU A 329 22.20 -3.35 -10.18
N LEU A 330 23.18 -3.46 -9.28
CA LEU A 330 23.92 -2.32 -8.77
C LEU A 330 25.28 -2.11 -9.43
N GLU A 331 25.94 -3.15 -9.95
CA GLU A 331 27.26 -3.03 -10.54
C GLU A 331 27.19 -2.15 -11.79
N SER A 332 28.03 -1.13 -11.91
CA SER A 332 28.27 -0.40 -13.15
C SER A 332 29.33 -1.08 -14.01
N PHE A 333 30.23 -1.85 -13.38
CA PHE A 333 31.27 -2.65 -14.02
C PHE A 333 31.52 -3.93 -13.23
N ASP A 334 32.03 -4.96 -13.89
CA ASP A 334 32.30 -6.26 -13.27
C ASP A 334 33.27 -6.09 -12.08
N GLY A 335 32.84 -6.55 -10.89
CA GLY A 335 33.65 -6.48 -9.67
C GLY A 335 33.50 -5.19 -8.86
N GLU A 336 32.58 -4.28 -9.20
CA GLU A 336 32.29 -3.09 -8.38
C GLU A 336 31.90 -3.46 -6.94
N ALA A 337 31.14 -4.55 -6.75
CA ALA A 337 30.77 -5.03 -5.42
C ALA A 337 32.01 -5.38 -4.57
N GLU A 338 32.98 -6.09 -5.15
CA GLU A 338 34.24 -6.45 -4.48
C GLU A 338 35.12 -5.22 -4.24
N HIS A 339 35.12 -4.28 -5.18
CA HIS A 339 35.87 -3.03 -5.06
C HIS A 339 35.37 -2.16 -3.89
N LEU A 340 34.05 -2.01 -3.73
CA LEU A 340 33.42 -1.17 -2.70
C LEU A 340 33.31 -1.87 -1.35
N LEU A 341 32.85 -3.13 -1.33
CA LEU A 341 32.51 -3.84 -0.10
C LEU A 341 33.65 -4.73 0.41
N GLY A 342 34.66 -5.01 -0.42
CA GLY A 342 35.75 -5.94 -0.08
C GLY A 342 36.58 -5.53 1.13
N ASP A 343 36.74 -4.23 1.40
CA ASP A 343 37.45 -3.72 2.58
C ASP A 343 36.51 -3.51 3.80
N LEU A 344 35.21 -3.78 3.62
CA LEU A 344 34.19 -3.69 4.66
C LEU A 344 33.86 -5.05 5.28
N HIS A 345 34.73 -6.05 5.15
CA HIS A 345 34.56 -7.43 5.66
C HIS A 345 34.18 -7.51 7.14
N SER A 346 34.64 -6.54 7.94
CA SER A 346 34.30 -6.43 9.36
C SER A 346 32.85 -6.04 9.64
N LEU A 347 32.14 -5.53 8.62
CA LEU A 347 30.75 -5.05 8.66
C LEU A 347 29.82 -5.95 7.84
N VAL A 348 30.24 -6.33 6.63
CA VAL A 348 29.47 -7.13 5.66
C VAL A 348 30.27 -8.35 5.21
N LYS A 349 29.60 -9.51 5.11
CA LYS A 349 30.16 -10.69 4.44
C LYS A 349 29.82 -10.64 2.96
N VAL A 350 30.86 -10.48 2.14
CA VAL A 350 30.77 -10.44 0.67
C VAL A 350 30.98 -11.85 0.12
N PRO A 351 30.01 -12.44 -0.61
CA PRO A 351 30.17 -13.73 -1.28
C PRO A 351 31.32 -13.70 -2.27
N SER A 352 32.20 -14.71 -2.25
CA SER A 352 33.48 -14.65 -2.96
C SER A 352 33.53 -15.47 -4.26
N SER A 353 32.63 -16.44 -4.50
CA SER A 353 32.56 -17.16 -5.80
C SER A 353 31.32 -18.06 -6.00
N GLY A 354 30.97 -18.30 -7.28
CA GLY A 354 30.18 -19.44 -7.77
C GLY A 354 28.84 -19.71 -7.06
N ASP A 355 28.80 -20.75 -6.24
CA ASP A 355 27.60 -21.18 -5.51
C ASP A 355 27.23 -20.23 -4.35
N GLU A 356 28.17 -19.45 -3.82
CA GLU A 356 27.87 -18.46 -2.77
C GLU A 356 27.06 -17.27 -3.29
N PHE A 357 27.08 -16.97 -4.60
CA PHE A 357 26.26 -15.87 -5.16
C PHE A 357 24.75 -16.14 -5.13
N LYS A 358 24.35 -17.40 -4.90
CA LYS A 358 22.96 -17.79 -4.59
C LYS A 358 22.56 -17.41 -3.17
N THR A 359 23.53 -17.11 -2.30
CA THR A 359 23.28 -16.64 -0.93
C THR A 359 23.18 -15.12 -0.88
N PRO A 360 22.32 -14.54 -0.02
CA PRO A 360 22.24 -13.10 0.15
C PRO A 360 23.47 -12.52 0.87
N TYR A 361 23.70 -11.22 0.68
CA TYR A 361 24.61 -10.48 1.55
C TYR A 361 24.17 -10.57 3.03
N SER A 362 25.14 -10.76 3.93
CA SER A 362 24.89 -10.86 5.37
C SER A 362 25.73 -9.84 6.14
N PHE A 363 25.18 -9.38 7.26
CA PHE A 363 25.80 -8.34 8.08
C PHE A 363 26.04 -8.90 9.47
N HIS A 364 27.14 -8.49 10.08
CA HIS A 364 27.53 -9.11 11.33
C HIS A 364 26.74 -8.61 12.55
N HIS A 365 26.15 -7.41 12.48
CA HIS A 365 25.39 -6.86 13.61
C HIS A 365 24.40 -5.77 13.17
N LYS A 366 23.21 -5.74 13.80
CA LYS A 366 22.15 -4.75 13.52
C LYS A 366 22.55 -3.31 13.82
N SER A 367 23.43 -3.09 14.80
CA SER A 367 23.87 -1.74 15.21
C SER A 367 24.50 -0.92 14.10
N LEU A 368 24.99 -1.54 13.01
CA LEU A 368 25.44 -0.83 11.81
C LEU A 368 24.28 -0.05 11.16
N PHE A 369 23.12 -0.69 10.98
CA PHE A 369 21.95 -0.04 10.37
C PHE A 369 21.25 0.89 11.37
N ASP A 370 21.30 0.60 12.67
CA ASP A 370 20.86 1.56 13.69
C ASP A 370 21.73 2.84 13.69
N PHE A 371 23.02 2.72 13.31
CA PHE A 371 23.93 3.85 13.13
C PHE A 371 23.64 4.60 11.81
N LEU A 372 23.56 3.89 10.67
CA LEU A 372 23.30 4.48 9.36
C LEU A 372 21.90 5.09 9.23
N GLY A 373 20.94 4.63 10.02
CA GLY A 373 19.56 5.13 10.04
C GLY A 373 19.33 6.32 10.96
N ASP A 374 20.33 6.78 11.71
CA ASP A 374 20.23 7.93 12.62
C ASP A 374 21.18 9.04 12.16
N SER A 375 20.61 10.17 11.73
CA SER A 375 21.35 11.31 11.19
C SER A 375 22.27 11.95 12.23
N ASN A 376 21.91 11.91 13.52
CA ASN A 376 22.74 12.44 14.60
C ASN A 376 23.97 11.57 14.86
N ARG A 377 23.91 10.28 14.51
CA ARG A 377 25.00 9.33 14.74
C ARG A 377 25.92 9.21 13.54
N SER A 378 25.37 9.06 12.34
CA SER A 378 26.12 8.80 11.10
C SER A 378 26.54 10.06 10.33
N GLY A 379 25.97 11.23 10.64
CA GLY A 379 26.37 12.51 10.05
C GLY A 379 26.32 12.47 8.52
N SER A 380 27.46 12.73 7.86
CA SER A 380 27.56 12.72 6.38
C SER A 380 27.39 11.34 5.73
N LEU A 381 27.34 10.26 6.52
CA LEU A 381 27.06 8.90 6.04
C LEU A 381 25.57 8.54 6.18
N PHE A 382 24.77 9.42 6.78
CA PHE A 382 23.33 9.26 6.81
C PHE A 382 22.77 9.36 5.38
N LEU A 383 21.82 8.48 5.05
CA LEU A 383 21.08 8.57 3.80
C LEU A 383 19.59 8.62 4.11
N GLY A 384 18.95 9.71 3.65
CA GLY A 384 17.50 9.84 3.70
C GLY A 384 16.80 8.71 2.94
N TYR A 385 15.50 8.53 3.20
CA TYR A 385 14.70 7.59 2.40
C TYR A 385 14.70 7.98 0.91
N GLY A 386 14.49 9.26 0.61
CA GLY A 386 14.50 9.79 -0.75
C GLY A 386 15.78 9.43 -1.50
N GLU A 387 16.96 9.64 -0.90
CA GLU A 387 18.25 9.31 -1.51
C GLU A 387 18.48 7.81 -1.71
N ARG A 388 18.01 6.97 -0.77
CA ARG A 388 18.11 5.51 -0.89
C ARG A 388 17.24 5.00 -2.03
N SER A 389 16.02 5.51 -2.12
CA SER A 389 15.11 5.28 -3.24
C SER A 389 15.78 5.77 -4.53
N ALA A 390 16.26 7.03 -4.55
CA ALA A 390 16.96 7.70 -5.67
C ALA A 390 18.02 6.81 -6.29
N PHE A 391 18.90 6.28 -5.46
CA PHE A 391 19.96 5.41 -5.93
C PHE A 391 19.44 4.10 -6.56
N PHE A 392 18.44 3.48 -5.93
CA PHE A 392 17.88 2.21 -6.39
C PHE A 392 17.20 2.35 -7.76
N TRP A 393 16.27 3.30 -7.95
CA TRP A 393 15.59 3.38 -9.25
C TRP A 393 16.55 3.82 -10.35
N ARG A 394 17.54 4.68 -10.07
CA ARG A 394 18.55 5.05 -11.07
C ARG A 394 19.28 3.82 -11.61
N LYS A 395 19.82 2.99 -10.72
CA LYS A 395 20.50 1.74 -11.10
C LYS A 395 19.56 0.76 -11.80
N TYR A 396 18.31 0.68 -11.35
CA TYR A 396 17.28 -0.12 -12.00
C TYR A 396 17.01 0.34 -13.45
N PHE A 397 16.86 1.65 -13.68
CA PHE A 397 16.64 2.21 -15.01
C PHE A 397 17.83 2.03 -15.92
N ASP A 398 19.05 2.21 -15.41
CA ASP A 398 20.28 1.96 -16.16
C ASP A 398 20.36 0.51 -16.66
N VAL A 399 19.99 -0.45 -15.80
CA VAL A 399 19.91 -1.86 -16.16
C VAL A 399 18.85 -2.09 -17.25
N CYS A 400 17.68 -1.46 -17.12
CA CYS A 400 16.60 -1.58 -18.10
C CYS A 400 16.95 -0.99 -19.47
N ARG A 401 17.65 0.15 -19.50
CA ARG A 401 18.04 0.84 -20.75
C ARG A 401 19.22 0.19 -21.45
N HIS A 402 20.24 -0.22 -20.71
CA HIS A 402 21.54 -0.55 -21.29
C HIS A 402 21.96 -2.01 -21.14
N LYS A 403 21.56 -2.67 -20.06
CA LYS A 403 22.02 -4.03 -19.76
C LYS A 403 21.08 -5.12 -20.27
N GLY A 404 19.79 -4.79 -20.42
CA GLY A 404 18.75 -5.70 -20.88
C GLY A 404 18.56 -6.89 -19.94
N PHE A 405 17.42 -6.95 -19.26
CA PHE A 405 16.92 -8.25 -18.82
C PHE A 405 16.38 -8.98 -20.06
N SER A 406 17.27 -9.54 -20.89
CA SER A 406 16.90 -10.16 -22.17
C SER A 406 15.85 -11.27 -22.03
N ASP A 407 15.77 -11.86 -20.83
CA ASP A 407 14.62 -12.58 -20.28
C ASP A 407 14.80 -12.58 -18.75
N PRO A 408 14.08 -11.75 -17.96
CA PRO A 408 14.23 -11.80 -16.52
C PRO A 408 13.84 -13.21 -16.09
N ARG A 409 14.80 -13.97 -15.52
CA ARG A 409 14.49 -15.25 -14.89
C ARG A 409 13.29 -15.03 -13.98
N ARG A 410 12.35 -15.98 -13.92
CA ARG A 410 11.11 -15.84 -13.12
C ARG A 410 11.38 -15.25 -11.73
N GLU A 411 12.48 -15.63 -11.09
CA GLU A 411 12.92 -15.13 -9.78
C GLU A 411 13.31 -13.64 -9.79
N ASP A 412 14.02 -13.17 -10.82
CA ASP A 412 14.43 -11.76 -10.99
C ASP A 412 13.20 -10.86 -11.15
N ALA A 413 12.20 -11.28 -11.94
CA ALA A 413 10.94 -10.54 -12.11
C ALA A 413 10.15 -10.42 -10.80
N LEU A 414 10.18 -11.44 -9.94
CA LEU A 414 9.51 -11.41 -8.63
C LEU A 414 10.25 -10.49 -7.65
N HIS A 415 11.60 -10.50 -7.66
CA HIS A 415 12.40 -9.55 -6.87
C HIS A 415 12.15 -8.10 -7.30
N LEU A 416 12.11 -7.81 -8.60
CA LEU A 416 11.84 -6.46 -9.12
C LEU A 416 10.41 -6.00 -8.76
N SER A 417 9.41 -6.87 -8.91
CA SER A 417 8.02 -6.62 -8.50
C SER A 417 7.91 -6.31 -7.00
N PHE A 418 8.66 -7.02 -6.17
CA PHE A 418 8.71 -6.77 -4.72
C PHE A 418 9.32 -5.41 -4.37
N TYR A 419 10.50 -5.08 -4.89
CA TYR A 419 11.14 -3.79 -4.62
C TYR A 419 10.30 -2.62 -5.16
N PHE A 420 9.59 -2.80 -6.27
CA PHE A 420 8.63 -1.83 -6.79
C PHE A 420 7.43 -1.66 -5.85
N SER A 421 6.81 -2.76 -5.41
CA SER A 421 5.70 -2.71 -4.44
C SER A 421 6.11 -2.07 -3.12
N LEU A 422 7.34 -2.31 -2.67
CA LEU A 422 7.90 -1.70 -1.48
C LEU A 422 8.12 -0.20 -1.68
N ALA A 423 8.70 0.21 -2.81
CA ALA A 423 8.91 1.62 -3.11
C ALA A 423 7.59 2.39 -3.25
N LEU A 424 6.59 1.85 -3.96
CA LEU A 424 5.26 2.48 -4.09
C LEU A 424 4.56 2.72 -2.74
N ARG A 425 4.77 1.85 -1.75
CA ARG A 425 4.22 2.03 -0.40
C ARG A 425 4.87 3.17 0.37
N LEU A 426 6.03 3.62 -0.07
CA LEU A 426 6.92 4.48 0.67
C LEU A 426 7.20 5.82 -0.06
N VAL A 427 6.69 6.01 -1.28
CA VAL A 427 6.70 7.30 -1.96
C VAL A 427 5.82 8.27 -1.17
N ASP A 428 6.43 8.95 -0.21
CA ASP A 428 5.91 10.20 0.35
C ASP A 428 6.45 11.34 -0.53
N VAL A 429 5.61 11.82 -1.46
CA VAL A 429 5.97 12.87 -2.43
C VAL A 429 6.25 14.22 -1.73
N SER A 430 6.03 14.33 -0.42
CA SER A 430 6.16 15.58 0.33
C SER A 430 7.56 15.90 0.88
N SER A 431 8.57 15.02 0.71
CA SER A 431 9.88 15.19 1.38
C SER A 431 11.05 15.63 0.49
N MET A 432 10.81 16.17 -0.71
CA MET A 432 11.87 16.79 -1.53
C MET A 432 11.90 18.30 -1.29
N ASP A 433 12.97 18.78 -0.63
CA ASP A 433 13.22 20.21 -0.41
C ASP A 433 13.77 20.83 -1.71
N PRO A 434 13.10 21.82 -2.32
CA PRO A 434 13.58 22.47 -3.55
C PRO A 434 14.94 23.17 -3.39
N SER A 435 15.44 23.38 -2.17
CA SER A 435 16.71 24.07 -1.91
C SER A 435 17.97 23.22 -2.13
N ASP A 436 17.85 21.91 -2.33
CA ASP A 436 19.00 21.03 -2.59
C ASP A 436 19.41 20.98 -4.08
N LEU A 437 18.73 21.75 -4.94
CA LEU A 437 19.06 21.92 -6.36
C LEU A 437 19.73 23.27 -6.60
N ASP A 438 21.06 23.29 -6.63
CA ASP A 438 21.85 24.41 -7.18
C ASP A 438 21.59 24.54 -8.69
N LEU A 439 20.52 25.24 -9.08
CA LEU A 439 20.21 25.66 -10.45
C LEU A 439 20.37 27.18 -10.60
N PRO A 440 20.98 27.67 -11.70
CA PRO A 440 21.12 29.10 -11.95
C PRO A 440 19.76 29.74 -12.27
N PRO A 441 19.53 31.02 -11.91
CA PRO A 441 18.23 31.65 -12.03
C PRO A 441 17.88 31.93 -13.50
N SER A 442 16.87 31.26 -14.04
CA SER A 442 16.24 31.61 -15.32
C SER A 442 15.07 32.56 -15.10
N ASN A 443 15.25 33.78 -15.60
CA ASN A 443 14.21 34.81 -15.74
C ASN A 443 13.05 34.29 -16.58
N ILE A 444 11.85 34.19 -16.00
CA ILE A 444 10.58 34.32 -16.74
C ILE A 444 9.61 35.14 -15.88
N ASP A 445 9.62 36.45 -16.10
CA ASP A 445 8.58 37.38 -15.65
C ASP A 445 7.28 37.10 -16.42
N CYS A 446 6.21 36.76 -15.68
CA CYS A 446 4.85 36.74 -16.22
C CYS A 446 4.21 38.13 -16.00
N GLN A 447 3.97 38.84 -17.10
CA GLN A 447 3.42 40.19 -17.14
C GLN A 447 2.04 40.27 -16.47
N MET A 448 1.95 40.99 -15.34
CA MET A 448 0.70 41.64 -14.94
C MET A 448 0.54 42.96 -15.70
N ALA A 449 -0.63 43.18 -16.31
CA ALA A 449 -0.97 44.43 -16.97
C ALA A 449 -0.87 45.61 -15.98
N SER A 450 0.12 46.48 -16.20
CA SER A 450 0.28 47.77 -15.51
C SER A 450 -0.15 48.89 -16.45
N ASN A 451 -1.00 49.79 -15.96
CA ASN A 451 -1.73 50.81 -16.73
C ASN A 451 -0.89 52.00 -17.26
N PHE A 452 0.44 51.95 -17.25
CA PHE A 452 1.27 53.03 -17.82
C PHE A 452 2.61 52.51 -18.36
N ASN A 453 2.62 52.01 -19.60
CA ASN A 453 3.86 51.81 -20.37
C ASN A 453 3.97 52.93 -21.43
N ASP A 454 5.17 53.48 -21.63
CA ASP A 454 5.59 54.62 -22.51
C ASP A 454 5.52 56.06 -21.94
N ALA A 455 5.41 56.24 -20.62
CA ALA A 455 5.66 57.57 -20.02
C ALA A 455 7.15 57.74 -19.66
N HIS A 456 7.85 58.66 -20.34
CA HIS A 456 9.21 59.09 -19.99
C HIS A 456 9.26 60.63 -19.92
N HIS A 457 10.09 61.18 -19.02
CA HIS A 457 10.14 62.60 -18.58
C HIS A 457 9.01 63.08 -17.66
N PHE A 458 8.96 62.56 -16.43
CA PHE A 458 8.34 63.31 -15.34
C PHE A 458 9.35 63.55 -14.22
N VAL A 459 9.41 64.79 -13.75
CA VAL A 459 10.21 65.20 -12.59
C VAL A 459 9.25 65.25 -11.41
N ILE A 460 9.42 64.35 -10.44
CA ILE A 460 8.68 64.42 -9.17
C ILE A 460 9.51 65.24 -8.20
N GLU A 461 9.26 66.56 -8.16
CA GLU A 461 9.72 67.41 -7.07
C GLU A 461 8.62 67.48 -6.00
N ASN A 462 8.99 67.05 -4.78
CA ASN A 462 8.19 67.05 -3.56
C ASN A 462 6.86 66.27 -3.62
N ASN A 463 6.88 65.01 -3.16
CA ASN A 463 5.64 64.37 -2.72
C ASN A 463 5.78 63.71 -1.35
N VAL A 464 5.04 64.28 -0.39
CA VAL A 464 4.77 63.77 0.95
C VAL A 464 3.79 62.60 0.81
N ILE A 465 4.22 61.39 1.18
CA ILE A 465 3.32 60.24 1.29
C ILE A 465 2.58 60.35 2.64
N ASN A 466 1.38 60.89 2.61
CA ASN A 466 0.45 60.78 3.74
C ASN A 466 -0.14 59.37 3.76
N ASN A 467 0.33 58.57 4.71
CA ASN A 467 -0.21 57.25 5.00
C ASN A 467 -1.60 57.41 5.64
N THR A 468 -2.61 57.55 4.79
CA THR A 468 -4.01 57.63 5.23
C THR A 468 -4.52 56.19 5.33
N VAL A 469 -4.53 55.65 6.56
CA VAL A 469 -5.20 54.39 6.86
C VAL A 469 -6.70 54.60 6.67
N VAL A 470 -7.21 54.36 5.46
CA VAL A 470 -8.64 54.22 5.22
C VAL A 470 -9.03 52.84 5.73
N ARG A 471 -9.63 52.79 6.92
CA ARG A 471 -10.39 51.62 7.39
C ARG A 471 -11.65 51.47 6.53
N SER A 472 -11.52 50.86 5.36
CA SER A 472 -12.66 50.26 4.67
C SER A 472 -12.70 48.77 5.02
N ALA A 473 -13.70 48.35 5.79
CA ALA A 473 -13.94 46.95 6.12
C ALA A 473 -14.12 46.13 4.82
N PRO A 474 -13.32 45.08 4.57
CA PRO A 474 -13.58 44.16 3.48
C PRO A 474 -14.65 43.14 3.92
N SER A 475 -15.59 42.84 3.04
CA SER A 475 -16.59 41.79 3.21
C SER A 475 -15.92 40.39 3.21
N SER A 476 -15.53 39.89 4.39
CA SER A 476 -14.77 38.64 4.60
C SER A 476 -15.52 37.37 4.19
N THR A 477 -16.85 37.37 4.26
CA THR A 477 -17.72 36.21 4.01
C THR A 477 -17.61 35.59 2.62
N THR A 478 -17.10 36.34 1.62
CA THR A 478 -16.97 35.86 0.24
C THR A 478 -15.67 35.08 -0.01
N SER A 479 -14.67 35.21 0.87
CA SER A 479 -13.37 34.54 0.75
C SER A 479 -13.39 33.13 1.33
N SER A 480 -14.08 32.94 2.45
CA SER A 480 -14.11 31.67 3.20
C SER A 480 -14.93 30.56 2.55
N LEU A 481 -16.04 30.90 1.89
CA LEU A 481 -16.79 29.91 1.11
C LEU A 481 -16.09 29.51 -0.18
N LYS A 482 -15.22 30.36 -0.72
CA LYS A 482 -14.36 29.98 -1.85
C LYS A 482 -13.35 28.91 -1.43
N GLU A 483 -12.82 29.02 -0.22
CA GLU A 483 -11.91 28.01 0.34
C GLU A 483 -12.62 26.68 0.66
N LEU A 484 -13.85 26.74 1.18
CA LEU A 484 -14.67 25.53 1.30
C LEU A 484 -14.96 24.91 -0.09
N HIS A 485 -15.32 25.74 -1.07
CA HIS A 485 -15.61 25.30 -2.44
C HIS A 485 -14.41 24.67 -3.16
N SER A 486 -13.17 25.08 -2.88
CA SER A 486 -12.00 24.45 -3.50
C SER A 486 -11.71 23.04 -2.98
N ARG A 487 -12.39 22.60 -1.91
CA ARG A 487 -12.16 21.30 -1.25
C ARG A 487 -13.37 20.36 -1.27
N ILE A 488 -14.46 20.75 -1.96
CA ILE A 488 -15.63 19.86 -2.14
C ILE A 488 -15.43 18.91 -3.33
N ALA A 489 -16.20 17.84 -3.36
CA ALA A 489 -16.38 17.02 -4.54
C ALA A 489 -17.57 17.55 -5.36
N ALA A 490 -17.35 18.61 -6.15
CA ALA A 490 -18.42 19.21 -6.96
C ALA A 490 -19.06 18.17 -7.92
N GLY A 491 -18.27 17.22 -8.42
CA GLY A 491 -18.74 16.08 -9.20
C GLY A 491 -19.73 15.14 -8.50
N ALA A 492 -19.76 15.13 -7.16
CA ALA A 492 -20.64 14.26 -6.37
C ALA A 492 -22.06 14.82 -6.22
N ILE A 493 -22.28 16.10 -6.53
CA ILE A 493 -23.59 16.77 -6.40
C ILE A 493 -24.51 16.29 -7.53
N HIS A 494 -25.79 16.04 -7.24
CA HIS A 494 -26.73 15.39 -8.17
C HIS A 494 -26.85 16.03 -9.56
N ASP A 495 -26.71 17.35 -9.67
CA ASP A 495 -26.84 18.18 -10.87
C ASP A 495 -25.50 18.60 -11.49
N SER A 496 -24.40 17.97 -11.06
CA SER A 496 -23.07 18.23 -11.61
C SER A 496 -22.94 17.88 -13.09
N SER A 497 -22.14 18.64 -13.83
CA SER A 497 -21.81 18.33 -15.24
C SER A 497 -21.05 17.02 -15.40
N GLU A 498 -20.29 16.57 -14.39
CA GLU A 498 -19.68 15.23 -14.36
C GLU A 498 -20.71 14.09 -14.32
N ARG A 499 -21.97 14.43 -14.00
CA ARG A 499 -23.11 13.52 -13.97
C ARG A 499 -24.06 13.75 -15.14
N CYS A 500 -23.64 14.43 -16.21
CA CYS A 500 -24.45 14.62 -17.42
C CYS A 500 -24.95 13.29 -18.03
N ASP A 501 -24.14 12.23 -17.92
CA ASP A 501 -24.44 10.88 -18.37
C ASP A 501 -25.00 9.97 -17.25
N ALA A 502 -25.21 10.49 -16.04
CA ALA A 502 -25.65 9.67 -14.92
C ALA A 502 -27.03 9.05 -15.20
N PRO A 503 -27.24 7.78 -14.80
CA PRO A 503 -28.49 7.11 -15.08
C PRO A 503 -29.63 7.81 -14.35
N LYS A 504 -30.74 8.05 -15.05
CA LYS A 504 -32.04 8.45 -14.49
C LYS A 504 -33.06 7.36 -14.79
N CYS A 505 -34.11 7.27 -13.98
CA CYS A 505 -35.24 6.40 -14.27
C CYS A 505 -35.85 6.85 -15.60
N HIS A 506 -36.10 5.89 -16.49
CA HIS A 506 -36.86 6.19 -17.70
C HIS A 506 -38.28 6.59 -17.30
N PRO A 507 -38.95 7.51 -18.01
CA PRO A 507 -40.36 7.81 -17.77
C PRO A 507 -41.18 6.53 -17.60
N GLU A 508 -42.08 6.54 -16.61
CA GLU A 508 -42.98 5.43 -16.25
C GLU A 508 -42.32 4.17 -15.67
N THR A 509 -40.98 4.14 -15.52
CA THR A 509 -40.29 3.03 -14.84
C THR A 509 -40.02 3.32 -13.36
N ARG A 510 -40.05 2.29 -12.51
CA ARG A 510 -39.76 2.38 -11.06
C ARG A 510 -40.62 3.39 -10.31
N VAL A 511 -41.78 3.74 -10.84
CA VAL A 511 -42.68 4.77 -10.28
C VAL A 511 -43.10 4.42 -8.86
N ALA A 512 -43.54 3.17 -8.64
CA ALA A 512 -43.95 2.72 -7.30
C ALA A 512 -42.82 2.82 -6.25
N VAL A 513 -41.57 2.56 -6.63
CA VAL A 513 -40.42 2.69 -5.73
C VAL A 513 -40.14 4.16 -5.42
N GLN A 514 -40.16 5.01 -6.45
CA GLN A 514 -39.98 6.45 -6.30
C GLN A 514 -41.07 7.05 -5.42
N ASP A 515 -42.32 6.65 -5.60
CA ASP A 515 -43.47 7.11 -4.82
C ASP A 515 -43.38 6.65 -3.36
N GLU A 516 -42.95 5.43 -3.07
CA GLU A 516 -42.76 4.96 -1.69
C GLU A 516 -41.66 5.78 -0.98
N LEU A 517 -40.52 6.00 -1.64
CA LEU A 517 -39.42 6.78 -1.08
C LEU A 517 -39.80 8.25 -0.91
N TYR A 518 -40.46 8.83 -1.90
CA TYR A 518 -40.95 10.20 -1.87
C TYR A 518 -42.01 10.39 -0.77
N SER A 519 -42.96 9.46 -0.64
CA SER A 519 -43.93 9.44 0.45
C SER A 519 -43.24 9.39 1.81
N TRP A 520 -42.19 8.57 1.98
CA TRP A 520 -41.40 8.56 3.20
C TRP A 520 -40.63 9.87 3.44
N ILE A 521 -40.13 10.54 2.40
CA ILE A 521 -39.49 11.86 2.51
C ILE A 521 -40.47 12.93 2.99
N VAL A 522 -41.73 12.90 2.55
CA VAL A 522 -42.72 13.90 2.92
C VAL A 522 -43.36 13.58 4.27
N HIS A 523 -43.85 12.35 4.44
CA HIS A 523 -44.72 11.98 5.57
C HIS A 523 -43.98 11.32 6.74
N GLY A 524 -42.89 10.61 6.47
CA GLY A 524 -42.11 9.89 7.47
C GLY A 524 -42.80 8.62 7.96
N ASP A 525 -42.21 7.97 8.95
CA ASP A 525 -42.79 6.79 9.58
C ASP A 525 -43.87 7.19 10.60
N GLN A 526 -44.91 6.36 10.78
CA GLN A 526 -46.01 6.55 11.75
C GLN A 526 -45.63 6.17 13.19
N ASP A 527 -44.32 6.00 13.47
CA ASP A 527 -43.81 5.55 14.76
C ASP A 527 -43.75 6.69 15.79
N GLN A 528 -43.81 6.35 17.08
CA GLN A 528 -43.72 7.33 18.19
C GLN A 528 -42.41 8.14 18.19
N GLN A 529 -41.34 7.59 17.60
CA GLN A 529 -40.11 8.30 17.29
C GLN A 529 -39.83 8.16 15.78
N PRO A 530 -40.02 9.22 14.97
CA PRO A 530 -39.83 9.12 13.53
C PRO A 530 -38.35 8.88 13.23
N LYS A 531 -38.09 7.80 12.50
CA LYS A 531 -36.74 7.40 12.13
C LYS A 531 -36.25 8.29 10.98
N LYS A 532 -35.03 8.79 11.10
CA LYS A 532 -34.49 9.79 10.17
C LYS A 532 -33.64 9.19 9.04
N ILE A 533 -33.30 7.90 9.09
CA ILE A 533 -32.45 7.26 8.09
C ILE A 533 -33.18 6.05 7.49
N LYS A 534 -33.23 5.97 6.16
CA LYS A 534 -33.76 4.81 5.41
C LYS A 534 -32.71 4.30 4.44
N TRP A 535 -32.54 2.98 4.42
CA TRP A 535 -31.60 2.28 3.54
C TRP A 535 -32.33 1.71 2.31
N VAL A 536 -31.80 2.00 1.13
CA VAL A 536 -32.23 1.42 -0.16
C VAL A 536 -31.17 0.44 -0.62
N THR A 537 -31.53 -0.83 -0.71
CA THR A 537 -30.60 -1.90 -1.05
C THR A 537 -31.05 -2.74 -2.23
N GLY A 538 -30.09 -3.32 -2.95
CA GLY A 538 -30.36 -4.16 -4.11
C GLY A 538 -29.08 -4.57 -4.81
N PRO A 539 -29.11 -5.65 -5.62
CA PRO A 539 -27.95 -6.13 -6.35
C PRO A 539 -27.40 -5.10 -7.35
N ALA A 540 -26.19 -5.35 -7.85
CA ALA A 540 -25.58 -4.63 -8.95
C ALA A 540 -26.56 -4.52 -10.14
N GLY A 541 -26.74 -3.32 -10.70
CA GLY A 541 -27.61 -3.13 -11.87
C GLY A 541 -29.12 -3.11 -11.62
N SER A 542 -29.58 -3.11 -10.37
CA SER A 542 -31.02 -3.00 -10.02
C SER A 542 -31.62 -1.60 -10.25
N GLY A 543 -30.80 -0.56 -10.44
CA GLY A 543 -31.25 0.81 -10.70
C GLY A 543 -31.23 1.77 -9.51
N LYS A 544 -30.55 1.42 -8.40
CA LYS A 544 -30.42 2.27 -7.20
C LYS A 544 -30.01 3.72 -7.53
N THR A 545 -28.86 3.92 -8.18
CA THR A 545 -28.36 5.24 -8.58
C THR A 545 -29.33 6.00 -9.48
N ALA A 546 -30.07 5.29 -10.35
CA ALA A 546 -31.07 5.91 -11.22
C ALA A 546 -32.28 6.43 -10.44
N ILE A 547 -32.74 5.64 -9.45
CA ILE A 547 -33.81 6.03 -8.53
C ILE A 547 -33.36 7.21 -7.68
N MET A 548 -32.17 7.14 -7.06
CA MET A 548 -31.64 8.20 -6.20
C MET A 548 -31.41 9.51 -6.97
N GLY A 549 -30.93 9.44 -8.22
CA GLY A 549 -30.77 10.60 -9.10
C GLY A 549 -32.09 11.26 -9.48
N SER A 550 -33.09 10.46 -9.89
CA SER A 550 -34.42 10.98 -10.25
C SER A 550 -35.15 11.57 -9.05
N LEU A 551 -35.01 10.93 -7.89
CA LEU A 551 -35.57 11.41 -6.63
C LEU A 551 -34.89 12.71 -6.15
N ALA A 552 -33.58 12.83 -6.30
CA ALA A 552 -32.85 14.06 -5.98
C ALA A 552 -33.32 15.23 -6.85
N GLU A 553 -33.48 15.03 -8.17
CA GLU A 553 -34.01 16.04 -9.09
C GLU A 553 -35.44 16.46 -8.71
N LYS A 554 -36.33 15.49 -8.46
CA LYS A 554 -37.70 15.77 -8.00
C LYS A 554 -37.71 16.58 -6.70
N CYS A 555 -36.92 16.15 -5.71
CA CYS A 555 -36.81 16.86 -4.42
C CYS A 555 -36.18 18.25 -4.58
N GLY A 556 -35.26 18.44 -5.54
CA GLY A 556 -34.66 19.73 -5.85
C GLY A 556 -35.69 20.72 -6.39
N ILE A 557 -36.48 20.28 -7.39
CA ILE A 557 -37.57 21.08 -7.99
C ILE A 557 -38.60 21.50 -6.95
N GLU A 558 -38.95 20.60 -6.04
CA GLU A 558 -39.96 20.85 -5.00
C GLU A 558 -39.39 21.52 -3.72
N GLY A 559 -38.09 21.85 -3.71
CA GLY A 559 -37.44 22.53 -2.59
C GLY A 559 -37.27 21.66 -1.32
N LEU A 560 -37.42 20.34 -1.45
CA LEU A 560 -37.26 19.33 -0.39
C LEU A 560 -35.82 18.80 -0.27
N LEU A 561 -34.96 19.02 -1.26
CA LEU A 561 -33.57 18.57 -1.21
C LEU A 561 -32.74 19.50 -0.29
N GLY A 562 -32.12 18.92 0.74
CA GLY A 562 -31.16 19.61 1.59
C GLY A 562 -29.75 19.59 1.00
N ALA A 563 -29.27 18.39 0.69
CA ALA A 563 -27.97 18.14 0.07
C ALA A 563 -27.94 16.76 -0.60
N SER A 564 -26.97 16.52 -1.48
CA SER A 564 -26.77 15.25 -2.17
C SER A 564 -25.30 14.89 -2.31
N PHE A 565 -24.98 13.59 -2.27
CA PHE A 565 -23.64 13.09 -2.53
C PHE A 565 -23.70 11.72 -3.22
N PHE A 566 -23.10 11.61 -4.40
CA PHE A 566 -23.07 10.38 -5.19
C PHE A 566 -21.64 9.88 -5.35
N PHE A 567 -21.32 8.81 -4.63
CA PHE A 567 -20.06 8.10 -4.77
C PHE A 567 -19.95 7.43 -6.14
N SER A 568 -18.72 7.21 -6.61
CA SER A 568 -18.43 6.53 -7.87
C SER A 568 -16.98 6.03 -7.89
N SER A 569 -16.76 4.72 -7.79
CA SER A 569 -15.39 4.13 -7.79
C SER A 569 -14.67 4.32 -9.14
N SER A 570 -15.43 4.49 -10.22
CA SER A 570 -14.90 4.76 -11.55
C SER A 570 -14.73 6.25 -11.86
N SER A 571 -14.90 7.14 -10.88
CA SER A 571 -14.72 8.58 -11.11
C SER A 571 -13.23 8.91 -11.24
N PRO A 572 -12.86 9.79 -12.19
CA PRO A 572 -11.49 10.28 -12.28
C PRO A 572 -11.12 11.27 -11.17
N SER A 573 -12.07 11.69 -10.33
CA SER A 573 -11.84 12.65 -9.24
C SER A 573 -11.80 11.95 -7.88
N SER A 574 -10.67 12.10 -7.17
CA SER A 574 -10.46 11.55 -5.80
C SER A 574 -11.59 11.84 -4.82
N GLY A 575 -12.27 12.99 -4.98
CA GLY A 575 -13.37 13.40 -4.10
C GLY A 575 -14.63 12.54 -4.19
N ARG A 576 -14.83 11.73 -5.24
CA ARG A 576 -16.06 10.93 -5.45
C ARG A 576 -15.93 9.45 -5.08
N HIS A 577 -14.72 8.94 -4.89
CA HIS A 577 -14.50 7.58 -4.43
C HIS A 577 -13.85 7.52 -3.04
N THR A 578 -13.47 8.65 -2.44
CA THR A 578 -12.99 8.71 -1.04
C THR A 578 -13.98 9.41 -0.13
N LYS A 579 -13.87 9.16 1.18
CA LYS A 579 -14.78 9.74 2.18
C LYS A 579 -14.52 11.22 2.53
N THR A 580 -13.33 11.74 2.20
CA THR A 580 -12.78 13.00 2.72
C THR A 580 -13.62 14.22 2.33
N ALA A 581 -14.20 14.21 1.13
CA ALA A 581 -15.01 15.32 0.62
C ALA A 581 -16.48 15.27 1.05
N LEU A 582 -16.96 14.17 1.66
CA LEU A 582 -18.38 13.97 1.94
C LEU A 582 -18.97 15.10 2.77
N VAL A 583 -18.42 15.33 3.97
CA VAL A 583 -18.98 16.31 4.91
C VAL A 583 -18.81 17.75 4.40
N LEU A 584 -17.68 18.05 3.77
CA LEU A 584 -17.42 19.36 3.17
C LEU A 584 -18.45 19.70 2.09
N THR A 585 -18.74 18.73 1.22
CA THR A 585 -19.70 18.87 0.12
C THR A 585 -21.14 19.01 0.64
N LEU A 586 -21.50 18.28 1.70
CA LEU A 586 -22.79 18.46 2.37
C LEU A 586 -22.90 19.83 3.03
N ALA A 587 -21.89 20.26 3.79
CA ALA A 587 -21.86 21.56 4.46
C ALA A 587 -21.95 22.72 3.46
N TYR A 588 -21.23 22.63 2.34
CA TYR A 588 -21.30 23.64 1.27
C TYR A 588 -22.71 23.75 0.67
N GLN A 589 -23.35 22.64 0.32
CA GLN A 589 -24.73 22.65 -0.19
C GLN A 589 -25.71 23.25 0.84
N LEU A 590 -25.56 22.90 2.12
CA LEU A 590 -26.36 23.48 3.19
C LEU A 590 -26.11 24.99 3.35
N ALA A 591 -24.86 25.45 3.27
CA ALA A 591 -24.54 26.88 3.30
C ALA A 591 -25.21 27.65 2.15
N GLN A 592 -25.30 27.05 0.96
CA GLN A 592 -25.95 27.67 -0.20
C GLN A 592 -27.48 27.70 -0.06
N ASN A 593 -28.06 26.66 0.52
CA ASN A 593 -29.51 26.51 0.68
C ASN A 593 -30.07 27.24 1.92
N TYR A 594 -29.23 27.60 2.90
CA TYR A 594 -29.64 28.22 4.16
C TYR A 594 -28.75 29.41 4.53
N PRO A 595 -29.21 30.67 4.32
CA PRO A 595 -28.43 31.87 4.60
C PRO A 595 -27.92 31.98 6.04
N GLY A 596 -28.70 31.48 7.03
CA GLY A 596 -28.27 31.43 8.43
C GLY A 596 -27.04 30.54 8.62
N LEU A 597 -27.03 29.35 8.02
CA LEU A 597 -25.89 28.43 8.07
C LEU A 597 -24.69 28.98 7.31
N LYS A 598 -24.92 29.68 6.20
CA LYS A 598 -23.87 30.32 5.40
C LYS A 598 -22.93 31.15 6.26
N SER A 599 -23.49 32.03 7.09
CA SER A 599 -22.70 32.93 7.95
C SER A 599 -21.91 32.19 9.03
N SER A 600 -22.52 31.19 9.67
CA SER A 600 -21.88 30.39 10.72
C SER A 600 -20.78 29.48 10.14
N ILE A 601 -21.03 28.81 9.01
CA ILE A 601 -20.04 27.97 8.33
C ILE A 601 -18.87 28.80 7.82
N SER A 602 -19.12 29.96 7.19
CA SER A 602 -18.07 30.91 6.80
C SER A 602 -17.17 31.27 7.98
N ARG A 603 -17.76 31.60 9.13
CA ARG A 603 -17.02 31.94 10.34
C ARG A 603 -16.18 30.77 10.84
N VAL A 604 -16.71 29.54 10.84
CA VAL A 604 -15.95 28.35 11.25
C VAL A 604 -14.75 28.12 10.33
N VAL A 605 -14.90 28.30 9.02
CA VAL A 605 -13.80 28.17 8.05
C VAL A 605 -12.74 29.26 8.27
N GLU A 606 -13.15 30.50 8.55
CA GLU A 606 -12.24 31.62 8.84
C GLU A 606 -11.48 31.44 10.16
N GLU A 607 -12.16 30.99 11.21
CA GLU A 607 -11.59 30.84 12.55
C GLU A 607 -10.80 29.53 12.72
N ARG A 608 -11.14 28.49 11.95
CA ARG A 608 -10.61 27.12 12.09
C ARG A 608 -10.30 26.47 10.75
N PRO A 609 -9.33 26.98 9.97
CA PRO A 609 -8.95 26.40 8.68
C PRO A 609 -8.44 24.95 8.80
N GLU A 610 -7.99 24.52 9.97
CA GLU A 610 -7.59 23.13 10.22
C GLU A 610 -8.76 22.13 10.14
N VAL A 611 -10.02 22.60 10.10
CA VAL A 611 -11.23 21.77 10.00
C VAL A 611 -11.17 20.80 8.82
N PHE A 612 -10.55 21.20 7.71
CA PHE A 612 -10.38 20.37 6.51
C PHE A 612 -9.53 19.13 6.75
N LYS A 613 -8.66 19.14 7.77
CA LYS A 613 -7.75 18.03 8.13
C LYS A 613 -8.28 17.18 9.30
N LYS A 614 -9.49 17.46 9.81
CA LYS A 614 -10.08 16.72 10.94
C LYS A 614 -10.87 15.49 10.46
N THR A 615 -11.15 14.58 11.38
CA THR A 615 -12.00 13.40 11.13
C THR A 615 -13.40 13.80 10.67
N LEU A 616 -14.11 12.91 9.96
CA LEU A 616 -15.47 13.20 9.48
C LEU A 616 -16.43 13.55 10.60
N GLN A 617 -16.27 12.94 11.77
CA GLN A 617 -17.06 13.25 12.97
C GLN A 617 -16.86 14.71 13.42
N VAL A 618 -15.61 15.18 13.43
CA VAL A 618 -15.29 16.55 13.83
C VAL A 618 -15.74 17.54 12.77
N GLN A 619 -15.54 17.23 11.48
CA GLN A 619 -16.07 18.05 10.39
C GLN A 619 -17.59 18.16 10.47
N MET A 620 -18.31 17.05 10.70
CA MET A 620 -19.78 17.04 10.78
C MET A 620 -20.26 17.88 11.96
N LYS A 621 -19.56 17.77 13.10
CA LYS A 621 -19.85 18.60 14.26
C LYS A 621 -19.65 20.10 13.96
N LEU A 622 -18.47 20.48 13.46
CA LEU A 622 -18.09 21.89 13.32
C LEU A 622 -18.76 22.59 12.13
N LEU A 623 -18.94 21.90 11.00
CA LEU A 623 -19.45 22.49 9.76
C LEU A 623 -20.96 22.29 9.56
N VAL A 624 -21.60 21.39 10.31
CA VAL A 624 -23.04 21.11 10.16
C VAL A 624 -23.79 21.26 11.47
N LEU A 625 -23.44 20.48 12.50
CA LEU A 625 -24.24 20.43 13.74
C LEU A 625 -24.14 21.70 14.59
N ASP A 626 -22.94 22.22 14.84
CA ASP A 626 -22.72 23.45 15.61
C ASP A 626 -23.39 24.65 14.92
N PRO A 627 -23.23 24.88 13.60
CA PRO A 627 -24.00 25.88 12.87
C PRO A 627 -25.52 25.73 12.98
N LEU A 628 -26.05 24.50 12.91
CA LEU A 628 -27.49 24.24 13.09
C LEU A 628 -27.98 24.58 14.51
N ARG A 629 -27.16 24.30 15.54
CA ARG A 629 -27.47 24.64 16.94
C ARG A 629 -27.43 26.16 17.18
N GLU A 630 -26.48 26.85 16.57
CA GLU A 630 -26.28 28.30 16.69
C GLU A 630 -27.40 29.10 16.03
N VAL A 631 -27.74 28.76 14.78
CA VAL A 631 -28.84 29.41 14.07
C VAL A 631 -30.15 29.16 14.82
N GLY A 632 -30.22 28.03 15.53
CA GLY A 632 -31.37 27.60 16.29
C GLY A 632 -32.52 27.35 15.33
N VAL A 633 -32.97 26.11 15.19
CA VAL A 633 -34.27 25.85 14.56
C VAL A 633 -35.37 26.25 15.56
N ARG A 634 -35.41 27.55 15.92
CA ARG A 634 -36.52 28.21 16.60
C ARG A 634 -37.52 28.63 15.54
N ASP A 635 -38.22 27.66 14.98
CA ASP A 635 -39.57 27.93 14.51
C ASP A 635 -40.47 26.72 14.76
N HIS A 636 -40.91 26.60 16.01
CA HIS A 636 -42.02 25.73 16.40
C HIS A 636 -43.36 26.50 16.36
N SER A 637 -43.44 27.64 15.67
CA SER A 637 -44.62 28.51 15.74
C SER A 637 -45.26 28.92 14.41
N SER A 638 -44.75 28.52 13.25
CA SER A 638 -45.45 28.82 11.98
C SER A 638 -45.33 27.71 10.92
N THR A 639 -46.46 27.02 10.69
CA THR A 639 -46.85 26.34 9.44
C THR A 639 -45.93 25.25 8.85
N THR A 640 -46.25 23.98 9.14
CA THR A 640 -45.92 22.77 8.34
C THR A 640 -44.49 22.71 7.79
N SER A 641 -43.49 22.57 8.66
CA SER A 641 -42.09 22.32 8.27
C SER A 641 -41.94 20.90 7.70
N VAL A 642 -42.12 20.72 6.40
CA VAL A 642 -41.77 19.47 5.70
C VAL A 642 -40.27 19.23 5.89
N GLN A 643 -39.90 18.07 6.44
CA GLN A 643 -38.49 17.71 6.66
C GLN A 643 -37.79 17.53 5.31
N LYS A 644 -36.68 18.25 5.10
CA LYS A 644 -35.85 18.10 3.89
C LYS A 644 -35.01 16.83 3.92
N VAL A 645 -34.56 16.37 2.76
CA VAL A 645 -33.79 15.12 2.61
C VAL A 645 -32.32 15.36 2.23
N ILE A 646 -31.42 14.57 2.81
CA ILE A 646 -30.05 14.37 2.34
C ILE A 646 -29.96 13.01 1.64
N ILE A 647 -29.49 13.00 0.40
CA ILE A 647 -29.38 11.79 -0.43
C ILE A 647 -27.91 11.39 -0.55
N VAL A 648 -27.57 10.18 -0.11
CA VAL A 648 -26.23 9.59 -0.24
C VAL A 648 -26.33 8.29 -1.03
N ASP A 649 -25.79 8.27 -2.24
CA ASP A 649 -25.82 7.12 -3.15
C ASP A 649 -24.43 6.50 -3.31
N GLY A 650 -24.39 5.18 -3.45
CA GLY A 650 -23.18 4.44 -3.79
C GLY A 650 -22.16 4.32 -2.65
N VAL A 651 -22.56 4.30 -1.38
CA VAL A 651 -21.59 4.19 -0.26
C VAL A 651 -20.72 2.92 -0.38
N ASP A 652 -21.21 1.86 -1.01
CA ASP A 652 -20.42 0.66 -1.34
C ASP A 652 -19.31 0.90 -2.37
N GLU A 653 -19.36 2.01 -3.10
CA GLU A 653 -18.35 2.45 -4.06
C GLU A 653 -17.29 3.39 -3.43
N CYS A 654 -17.40 3.70 -2.12
CA CYS A 654 -16.31 4.33 -1.38
C CYS A 654 -15.14 3.35 -1.26
N GLU A 655 -13.96 3.81 -1.63
CA GLU A 655 -12.67 3.14 -1.48
C GLU A 655 -11.99 3.58 -0.17
N ALA A 656 -10.95 2.84 0.23
CA ALA A 656 -10.14 3.24 1.38
C ALA A 656 -9.41 4.54 1.03
N GLY A 657 -9.62 5.58 1.83
CA GLY A 657 -8.98 6.88 1.61
C GLY A 657 -7.47 6.84 1.86
N PRO A 658 -6.71 7.78 1.28
CA PRO A 658 -5.31 7.97 1.63
C PRO A 658 -5.11 8.24 3.11
N ILE A 659 -4.14 7.53 3.66
CA ILE A 659 -3.51 7.88 4.91
C ILE A 659 -2.51 8.98 4.52
N PHE A 660 -2.89 10.24 4.77
CA PHE A 660 -2.20 11.52 4.57
C PHE A 660 -2.74 12.45 3.47
N ASN A 661 -2.91 13.71 3.90
CA ASN A 661 -3.48 14.85 3.20
C ASN A 661 -2.50 15.39 2.15
N LEU A 662 -2.94 15.56 0.91
CA LEU A 662 -2.13 16.19 -0.16
C LEU A 662 -2.13 17.73 -0.17
N ASP A 663 -2.77 18.44 0.78
CA ASP A 663 -2.89 19.92 0.71
C ASP A 663 -2.66 20.70 2.03
N ALA A 664 -1.62 20.37 2.80
CA ALA A 664 -1.22 21.17 3.96
C ALA A 664 -0.03 22.09 3.63
N PRO A 665 -0.17 23.42 3.60
CA PRO A 665 0.99 24.31 3.56
C PRO A 665 1.78 24.20 4.87
N ASP A 666 3.10 24.33 4.75
CA ASP A 666 4.08 24.42 5.82
C ASP A 666 3.59 25.19 7.05
N VAL A 667 3.41 24.49 8.16
CA VAL A 667 3.50 25.11 9.48
C VAL A 667 4.33 24.20 10.37
N LEU A 668 5.60 24.58 10.49
CA LEU A 668 6.54 24.12 11.50
C LEU A 668 6.01 24.46 12.89
N ASP A 669 5.66 23.44 13.68
CA ASP A 669 5.63 23.56 15.14
C ASP A 669 6.38 22.36 15.75
N PRO A 670 7.61 22.55 16.30
CA PRO A 670 8.46 21.47 16.78
C PRO A 670 8.06 20.87 18.15
N GLU A 671 7.02 21.34 18.83
CA GLU A 671 6.72 20.92 20.20
C GLU A 671 5.39 20.19 20.40
N LEU A 672 5.26 18.94 19.94
CA LEU A 672 4.42 17.97 20.65
C LEU A 672 4.76 16.50 20.30
N GLY A 673 5.53 15.85 21.18
CA GLY A 673 5.91 14.42 21.13
C GLY A 673 4.77 13.39 21.28
N LYS A 674 3.54 13.72 20.86
CA LYS A 674 2.37 12.81 20.82
C LYS A 674 2.04 12.28 19.42
N ALA A 675 2.74 12.76 18.39
CA ALA A 675 2.54 12.33 17.01
C ALA A 675 3.12 10.92 16.71
N GLN A 676 3.93 10.34 17.62
CA GLN A 676 4.57 9.03 17.41
C GLN A 676 3.66 7.85 17.76
N GLU A 677 2.84 7.96 18.81
CA GLU A 677 1.87 6.90 19.19
C GLU A 677 0.69 6.81 18.20
N MET A 678 0.33 7.94 17.57
CA MET A 678 -0.75 7.98 16.57
C MET A 678 -0.30 7.37 15.22
N ARG A 679 1.00 7.44 14.89
CA ARG A 679 1.57 6.88 13.65
C ARG A 679 1.61 5.34 13.62
N THR A 680 1.73 4.69 14.78
CA THR A 680 1.75 3.21 14.86
C THR A 680 0.35 2.57 14.72
N ALA A 681 -0.72 3.33 14.97
CA ALA A 681 -2.11 2.85 14.82
C ALA A 681 -2.69 3.07 13.40
N MET A 682 -1.95 3.70 12.48
CA MET A 682 -2.40 4.15 11.17
C MET A 682 -1.94 3.25 10.00
N SER A 683 -1.75 1.96 10.24
CA SER A 683 -1.50 0.96 9.18
C SER A 683 -2.74 0.07 9.05
N THR A 684 -3.32 0.02 7.84
CA THR A 684 -4.47 -0.81 7.40
C THR A 684 -5.88 -0.34 7.77
N ARG A 685 -6.31 0.86 7.33
CA ARG A 685 -7.76 1.13 7.20
C ARG A 685 -8.29 0.38 5.98
N SER A 686 -9.27 -0.50 6.21
CA SER A 686 -9.97 -1.21 5.14
C SER A 686 -11.04 -0.33 4.50
N LYS A 687 -11.48 -0.70 3.29
CA LYS A 687 -12.63 -0.10 2.62
C LYS A 687 -13.86 -0.11 3.54
N GLU A 688 -14.06 -1.21 4.25
CA GLU A 688 -15.15 -1.41 5.19
C GLU A 688 -15.08 -0.44 6.38
N ASP A 689 -13.88 -0.10 6.88
CA ASP A 689 -13.72 0.87 7.96
C ASP A 689 -14.16 2.28 7.53
N ASP A 690 -13.83 2.66 6.30
CA ASP A 690 -14.21 3.95 5.74
C ASP A 690 -15.71 4.05 5.48
N GLN A 691 -16.31 2.97 4.96
CA GLN A 691 -17.76 2.83 4.83
C GLN A 691 -18.47 2.92 6.20
N LEU A 692 -17.95 2.24 7.22
CA LEU A 692 -18.49 2.30 8.58
C LEU A 692 -18.37 3.70 9.18
N GLU A 693 -17.24 4.40 8.99
CA GLU A 693 -17.07 5.77 9.48
C GLU A 693 -18.12 6.72 8.86
N ILE A 694 -18.37 6.60 7.55
CA ILE A 694 -19.43 7.36 6.86
C ILE A 694 -20.79 7.10 7.52
N LEU A 695 -21.17 5.83 7.68
CA LEU A 695 -22.46 5.45 8.26
C LEU A 695 -22.62 5.93 9.71
N GLN A 696 -21.55 5.83 10.52
CA GLN A 696 -21.53 6.30 11.90
C GLN A 696 -21.71 7.82 11.98
N VAL A 697 -21.07 8.59 11.09
CA VAL A 697 -21.19 10.05 11.05
C VAL A 697 -22.61 10.49 10.66
N LEU A 698 -23.23 9.81 9.68
CA LEU A 698 -24.62 10.07 9.31
C LEU A 698 -25.60 9.72 10.45
N LEU A 699 -25.37 8.59 11.14
CA LEU A 699 -26.17 8.20 12.31
C LEU A 699 -26.03 9.22 13.45
N GLN A 700 -24.81 9.64 13.75
CA GLN A 700 -24.53 10.67 14.76
C GLN A 700 -25.26 11.98 14.43
N ALA A 701 -25.19 12.44 13.18
CA ALA A 701 -25.90 13.64 12.75
C ALA A 701 -27.41 13.49 12.92
N SER A 702 -28.00 12.36 12.50
CA SER A 702 -29.44 12.12 12.63
C SER A 702 -29.93 12.07 14.08
N SER A 703 -29.07 11.63 15.01
CA SER A 703 -29.38 11.53 16.44
C SER A 703 -29.36 12.88 17.15
N ASP A 704 -28.81 13.92 16.50
CA ASP A 704 -28.80 15.27 17.04
C ASP A 704 -30.20 15.91 16.97
N PRO A 705 -30.73 16.48 18.08
CA PRO A 705 -32.03 17.16 18.07
C PRO A 705 -32.08 18.36 17.11
N SER A 706 -30.96 19.03 16.89
CA SER A 706 -30.86 20.20 16.01
C SER A 706 -30.72 19.83 14.53
N PHE A 707 -30.64 18.53 14.19
CA PHE A 707 -30.53 18.06 12.81
C PHE A 707 -31.92 17.75 12.22
N PRO A 708 -32.45 18.60 11.32
CA PRO A 708 -33.83 18.53 10.86
C PRO A 708 -34.04 17.62 9.64
N PHE A 709 -32.97 17.02 9.09
CA PHE A 709 -33.02 16.31 7.82
C PHE A 709 -33.31 14.82 7.96
N ARG A 710 -34.02 14.27 6.98
CA ARG A 710 -34.04 12.83 6.71
C ARG A 710 -32.85 12.46 5.83
N ILE A 711 -32.35 11.23 5.92
CA ILE A 711 -31.21 10.74 5.17
C ILE A 711 -31.63 9.48 4.42
N LEU A 712 -31.46 9.48 3.10
CA LEU A 712 -31.54 8.29 2.26
C LEU A 712 -30.13 7.81 1.96
N VAL A 713 -29.86 6.54 2.25
CA VAL A 713 -28.60 5.87 1.92
C VAL A 713 -28.89 4.76 0.93
N ALA A 714 -28.22 4.74 -0.22
CA ALA A 714 -28.30 3.63 -1.16
C ALA A 714 -26.95 2.90 -1.26
N SER A 715 -26.99 1.57 -1.14
CA SER A 715 -25.80 0.73 -1.33
C SER A 715 -26.15 -0.71 -1.73
N ARG A 716 -25.15 -1.47 -2.20
CA ARG A 716 -25.25 -2.93 -2.31
C ARG A 716 -25.46 -3.57 -0.92
N PRO A 717 -26.11 -4.74 -0.83
CA PRO A 717 -26.27 -5.46 0.42
C PRO A 717 -24.95 -6.15 0.82
N GLU A 718 -23.83 -5.43 0.91
CA GLU A 718 -22.58 -5.99 1.45
C GLU A 718 -22.75 -6.26 2.95
N ARG A 719 -21.94 -7.16 3.51
CA ARG A 719 -22.07 -7.62 4.91
C ARG A 719 -22.08 -6.45 5.91
N THR A 720 -21.19 -5.48 5.70
CA THR A 720 -21.04 -4.28 6.52
C THR A 720 -22.34 -3.47 6.62
N PHE A 721 -23.02 -3.22 5.50
CA PHE A 721 -24.28 -2.47 5.49
C PHE A 721 -25.43 -3.27 6.12
N ARG A 722 -25.54 -4.57 5.84
CA ARG A 722 -26.59 -5.42 6.46
C ARG A 722 -26.47 -5.39 7.98
N GLN A 723 -25.28 -5.66 8.49
CA GLN A 723 -25.03 -5.66 9.94
C GLN A 723 -25.30 -4.30 10.58
N PHE A 724 -24.91 -3.20 9.91
CA PHE A 724 -25.17 -1.86 10.41
C PHE A 724 -26.67 -1.55 10.47
N PHE A 725 -27.41 -1.75 9.38
CA PHE A 725 -28.83 -1.39 9.28
C PHE A 725 -29.78 -2.37 9.99
N GLU A 726 -29.37 -3.61 10.24
CA GLU A 726 -30.12 -4.56 11.09
C GLU A 726 -30.02 -4.24 12.58
N ALA A 727 -28.91 -3.66 13.03
CA ALA A 727 -28.61 -3.46 14.44
C ALA A 727 -29.12 -2.12 15.02
N GLY A 728 -29.51 -1.15 14.19
CA GLY A 728 -29.82 0.22 14.63
C GLY A 728 -31.25 0.71 14.39
N PRO A 729 -31.57 1.93 14.86
CA PRO A 729 -32.92 2.49 14.84
C PRO A 729 -33.27 3.09 13.46
N PHE A 730 -33.29 2.28 12.41
CA PHE A 730 -33.51 2.70 11.03
C PHE A 730 -34.94 2.48 10.54
N ALA A 731 -35.40 3.31 9.61
CA ALA A 731 -36.64 3.10 8.88
C ALA A 731 -36.59 1.74 8.15
N PRO A 732 -37.75 1.09 7.90
CA PRO A 732 -37.77 -0.19 7.21
C PRO A 732 -36.98 -0.12 5.89
N THR A 733 -36.02 -1.05 5.73
CA THR A 733 -35.18 -1.15 4.53
C THR A 733 -36.04 -1.33 3.29
N LEU A 734 -35.77 -0.57 2.24
CA LEU A 734 -36.37 -0.78 0.92
C LEU A 734 -35.43 -1.65 0.08
N THR A 735 -35.82 -2.91 -0.11
CA THR A 735 -35.11 -3.84 -0.99
C THR A 735 -35.68 -3.74 -2.41
N LEU A 736 -34.81 -3.53 -3.40
CA LEU A 736 -35.16 -3.60 -4.82
C LEU A 736 -35.21 -5.06 -5.26
N ASP A 737 -36.34 -5.72 -4.99
CA ASP A 737 -36.60 -7.12 -5.32
C ASP A 737 -37.84 -7.27 -6.24
N GLU A 738 -38.31 -8.51 -6.39
CA GLU A 738 -39.46 -8.87 -7.22
C GLU A 738 -40.76 -8.17 -6.81
N LYS A 739 -40.88 -7.63 -5.58
CA LYS A 739 -42.07 -6.91 -5.09
C LYS A 739 -42.48 -5.79 -6.04
N TYR A 740 -41.52 -5.13 -6.69
CA TYR A 740 -41.76 -4.00 -7.59
C TYR A 740 -41.82 -4.38 -9.07
N ASN A 741 -41.89 -5.68 -9.40
CA ASN A 741 -41.98 -6.20 -10.76
C ASN A 741 -40.98 -5.53 -11.74
N PRO A 742 -39.66 -5.69 -11.51
CA PRO A 742 -38.64 -5.05 -12.34
C PRO A 742 -38.72 -5.46 -13.82
N ASP A 743 -39.26 -6.63 -14.13
CA ASP A 743 -39.42 -7.13 -15.50
C ASP A 743 -40.41 -6.30 -16.31
N ALA A 744 -41.50 -5.81 -15.70
CA ALA A 744 -42.44 -4.91 -16.37
C ALA A 744 -41.77 -3.56 -16.70
N ASP A 745 -41.00 -3.01 -15.77
CA ASP A 745 -40.26 -1.77 -16.01
C ASP A 745 -39.16 -1.94 -17.07
N ILE A 746 -38.47 -3.08 -17.08
CA ILE A 746 -37.46 -3.42 -18.10
C ILE A 746 -38.12 -3.56 -19.48
N ALA A 747 -39.30 -4.17 -19.56
CA ALA A 747 -40.06 -4.29 -20.81
C ALA A 747 -40.37 -2.90 -21.38
N LEU A 748 -40.91 -2.01 -20.55
CA LEU A 748 -41.25 -0.64 -20.94
C LEU A 748 -40.01 0.15 -21.37
N PHE A 749 -38.89 0.03 -20.64
CA PHE A 749 -37.61 0.62 -21.02
C PHE A 749 -37.13 0.11 -22.39
N LEU A 750 -37.16 -1.20 -22.61
CA LEU A 750 -36.74 -1.82 -23.87
C LEU A 750 -37.64 -1.37 -25.03
N GLU A 751 -38.96 -1.35 -24.86
CA GLU A 751 -39.92 -0.88 -25.87
C GLU A 751 -39.63 0.54 -26.33
N ALA A 752 -39.40 1.45 -25.38
CA ALA A 752 -39.03 2.83 -25.66
C ALA A 752 -37.69 2.91 -26.41
N LYS A 753 -36.66 2.22 -25.93
CA LYS A 753 -35.31 2.25 -26.54
C LYS A 753 -35.24 1.58 -27.91
N PHE A 754 -35.91 0.46 -28.12
CA PHE A 754 -36.02 -0.13 -29.45
C PHE A 754 -36.80 0.76 -30.41
N SER A 755 -37.82 1.48 -29.94
CA SER A 755 -38.53 2.47 -30.75
C SER A 755 -37.65 3.68 -31.12
N GLU A 756 -36.77 4.14 -30.21
CA GLU A 756 -35.75 5.13 -30.52
C GLU A 756 -34.74 4.62 -31.56
N ILE A 757 -34.23 3.40 -31.41
CA ILE A 757 -33.28 2.79 -32.35
C ILE A 757 -33.94 2.66 -33.74
N ARG A 758 -35.18 2.17 -33.79
CA ARG A 758 -35.93 2.03 -35.04
C ARG A 758 -36.03 3.37 -35.78
N ARG A 759 -36.33 4.46 -35.07
CA ARG A 759 -36.37 5.82 -35.65
C ARG A 759 -35.00 6.30 -36.09
N LYS A 760 -33.97 6.16 -35.25
CA LYS A 760 -32.59 6.62 -35.52
C LYS A 760 -31.99 5.95 -36.75
N TYR A 761 -32.18 4.64 -36.90
CA TYR A 761 -31.61 3.86 -38.00
C TYR A 761 -32.60 3.59 -39.14
N LYS A 762 -33.80 4.19 -39.10
CA LYS A 762 -34.87 4.02 -40.11
C LYS A 762 -35.19 2.55 -40.40
N LEU A 763 -35.33 1.74 -39.35
CA LEU A 763 -35.58 0.30 -39.44
C LEU A 763 -37.08 0.00 -39.65
N SER A 764 -37.38 -1.21 -40.12
CA SER A 764 -38.76 -1.67 -40.34
C SER A 764 -39.60 -1.61 -39.05
N SER A 765 -40.91 -1.40 -39.19
CA SER A 765 -41.87 -1.52 -38.07
C SER A 765 -41.91 -2.92 -37.47
N SER A 766 -41.49 -3.95 -38.22
CA SER A 766 -41.36 -5.33 -37.76
C SER A 766 -40.09 -5.61 -36.96
N TRP A 767 -39.22 -4.61 -36.77
CA TRP A 767 -38.02 -4.69 -35.94
C TRP A 767 -38.20 -3.90 -34.63
N PRO A 768 -37.82 -4.48 -33.47
CA PRO A 768 -37.31 -5.84 -33.30
C PRO A 768 -38.41 -6.91 -33.46
N PRO A 769 -38.06 -8.18 -33.74
CA PRO A 769 -39.03 -9.27 -33.74
C PRO A 769 -39.87 -9.33 -32.45
N PRO A 770 -41.14 -9.75 -32.51
CA PRO A 770 -42.06 -9.66 -31.37
C PRO A 770 -41.63 -10.50 -30.15
N TYR A 771 -40.82 -11.54 -30.35
CA TYR A 771 -40.27 -12.36 -29.26
C TYR A 771 -39.03 -11.75 -28.59
N THR A 772 -38.42 -10.72 -29.18
CA THR A 772 -37.16 -10.15 -28.71
C THR A 772 -37.30 -9.53 -27.32
N ILE A 773 -38.26 -8.62 -27.12
CA ILE A 773 -38.43 -7.93 -25.83
C ILE A 773 -38.75 -8.94 -24.71
N PRO A 774 -39.72 -9.87 -24.86
CA PRO A 774 -39.94 -10.92 -23.85
C PRO A 774 -38.70 -11.76 -23.54
N THR A 775 -37.88 -12.07 -24.56
CA THR A 775 -36.63 -12.83 -24.37
C THR A 775 -35.60 -12.02 -23.59
N LEU A 776 -35.41 -10.75 -23.93
CA LEU A 776 -34.46 -9.87 -23.25
C LEU A 776 -34.88 -9.55 -21.82
N VAL A 777 -36.19 -9.39 -21.56
CA VAL A 777 -36.73 -9.23 -20.19
C VAL A 777 -36.43 -10.47 -19.37
N LYS A 778 -36.76 -11.66 -19.90
CA LYS A 778 -36.44 -12.93 -19.25
C LYS A 778 -34.94 -13.10 -18.98
N ASN A 779 -34.09 -12.69 -19.92
CA ASN A 779 -32.64 -12.77 -19.74
C ASN A 779 -32.11 -11.73 -18.75
N ALA A 780 -32.75 -10.57 -18.64
CA ALA A 780 -32.36 -9.54 -17.70
C ALA A 780 -32.56 -9.97 -16.24
N SER A 781 -33.51 -10.88 -15.96
CA SER A 781 -33.81 -11.40 -14.62
C SER A 781 -33.92 -10.28 -13.57
N GLY A 782 -34.69 -9.23 -13.88
CA GLY A 782 -34.84 -8.05 -13.03
C GLY A 782 -33.66 -7.08 -12.97
N GLN A 783 -32.57 -7.31 -13.72
CA GLN A 783 -31.37 -6.46 -13.72
C GLN A 783 -31.33 -5.49 -14.91
N PHE A 784 -31.54 -4.21 -14.63
CA PHE A 784 -31.48 -3.14 -15.64
C PHE A 784 -30.12 -3.01 -16.33
N ILE A 785 -29.01 -3.38 -15.67
CA ILE A 785 -27.68 -3.36 -16.29
C ILE A 785 -27.60 -4.24 -17.54
N TYR A 786 -28.34 -5.35 -17.58
CA TYR A 786 -28.41 -6.21 -18.76
C TYR A 786 -29.06 -5.43 -19.93
N ALA A 787 -30.27 -4.92 -19.71
CA ALA A 787 -31.01 -4.17 -20.72
C ALA A 787 -30.24 -2.92 -21.20
N ALA A 788 -29.66 -2.15 -20.27
CA ALA A 788 -28.84 -0.99 -20.60
C ALA A 788 -27.58 -1.36 -21.42
N THR A 789 -26.93 -2.47 -21.07
CA THR A 789 -25.75 -2.96 -21.81
C THR A 789 -26.12 -3.41 -23.22
N VAL A 790 -27.24 -4.12 -23.39
CA VAL A 790 -27.77 -4.50 -24.72
C VAL A 790 -28.06 -3.27 -25.58
N ILE A 791 -28.78 -2.29 -25.04
CA ILE A 791 -29.11 -1.07 -25.78
C ILE A 791 -27.83 -0.30 -26.15
N ARG A 792 -26.85 -0.18 -25.25
CA ARG A 792 -25.55 0.44 -25.56
C ARG A 792 -24.78 -0.34 -26.62
N PHE A 793 -24.77 -1.66 -26.55
CA PHE A 793 -24.09 -2.52 -27.52
C PHE A 793 -24.63 -2.28 -28.93
N ILE A 794 -25.95 -2.19 -29.08
CA ILE A 794 -26.61 -1.93 -30.36
C ILE A 794 -26.42 -0.47 -30.83
N THR A 795 -26.55 0.52 -29.93
CA THR A 795 -26.63 1.95 -30.31
C THR A 795 -25.29 2.64 -30.52
N LYS A 796 -24.23 2.20 -29.84
CA LYS A 796 -22.91 2.85 -29.86
C LYS A 796 -21.90 2.14 -30.77
N SER A 797 -22.27 1.02 -31.39
CA SER A 797 -21.41 0.33 -32.34
C SER A 797 -21.21 1.16 -33.61
N ARG A 798 -19.95 1.26 -34.05
CA ARG A 798 -19.57 1.92 -35.31
C ARG A 798 -19.43 0.96 -36.48
N ARG A 799 -19.23 -0.33 -36.20
CA ARG A 799 -18.79 -1.31 -37.19
C ARG A 799 -19.92 -2.19 -37.71
N HIS A 800 -21.00 -2.40 -36.95
CA HIS A 800 -22.02 -3.39 -37.28
C HIS A 800 -23.42 -2.78 -37.24
N ASN A 801 -24.33 -3.29 -38.07
CA ASN A 801 -25.70 -2.81 -38.11
C ASN A 801 -26.52 -3.34 -36.90
N PRO A 802 -27.65 -2.68 -36.55
CA PRO A 802 -28.47 -3.09 -35.40
C PRO A 802 -29.06 -4.52 -35.49
N TYR A 803 -29.23 -5.10 -36.68
CA TYR A 803 -29.72 -6.47 -36.83
C TYR A 803 -28.68 -7.47 -36.36
N THR A 804 -27.46 -7.40 -36.90
CA THR A 804 -26.37 -8.31 -36.54
C THR A 804 -26.04 -8.24 -35.05
N LEU A 805 -26.04 -7.04 -34.46
CA LEU A 805 -25.78 -6.86 -33.03
C LEU A 805 -26.89 -7.45 -32.17
N LEU A 806 -28.15 -7.34 -32.61
CA LEU A 806 -29.28 -7.97 -31.91
C LEU A 806 -29.19 -9.49 -31.97
N ASP A 807 -28.81 -10.06 -33.12
CA ASP A 807 -28.63 -11.50 -33.27
C ASP A 807 -27.52 -12.02 -32.34
N ILE A 808 -26.38 -11.31 -32.27
CA ILE A 808 -25.28 -11.64 -31.35
C ILE A 808 -25.76 -11.66 -29.88
N VAL A 809 -26.60 -10.70 -29.48
CA VAL A 809 -27.16 -10.64 -28.12
C VAL A 809 -28.13 -11.80 -27.86
N LEU A 810 -28.99 -12.14 -28.82
CA LEU A 810 -29.96 -13.22 -28.69
C LEU A 810 -29.30 -14.61 -28.70
N GLU A 811 -28.14 -14.74 -29.34
CA GLU A 811 -27.31 -15.95 -29.31
C GLU A 811 -26.54 -16.12 -27.98
N ALA A 812 -26.36 -15.06 -27.20
CA ALA A 812 -25.65 -15.11 -25.93
C ALA A 812 -26.45 -15.94 -24.92
N LYS A 813 -26.03 -17.19 -24.70
CA LYS A 813 -26.63 -18.13 -23.75
C LYS A 813 -25.60 -18.58 -22.70
N PRO A 814 -25.99 -18.80 -21.44
CA PRO A 814 -25.10 -19.37 -20.44
C PRO A 814 -24.55 -20.73 -20.88
N THR A 815 -23.24 -20.92 -20.86
CA THR A 815 -22.57 -22.18 -21.19
C THR A 815 -22.20 -22.93 -19.91
N GLY A 816 -22.84 -24.09 -19.64
CA GLY A 816 -22.48 -24.98 -18.51
C GLY A 816 -23.65 -25.69 -17.82
N CYS A 817 -23.36 -26.78 -17.09
CA CYS A 817 -24.31 -27.67 -16.39
C CYS A 817 -25.01 -27.06 -15.16
N HIS A 818 -24.91 -25.75 -14.95
CA HIS A 818 -25.56 -25.00 -13.85
C HIS A 818 -26.45 -23.85 -14.36
N SER A 819 -27.07 -24.05 -15.54
CA SER A 819 -27.83 -23.07 -16.34
C SER A 819 -29.18 -22.59 -15.75
N GLY A 820 -29.29 -22.37 -14.44
CA GLY A 820 -30.54 -21.83 -13.87
C GLY A 820 -30.54 -21.34 -12.44
N SER A 821 -29.42 -21.39 -11.72
CA SER A 821 -29.40 -21.13 -10.27
C SER A 821 -28.64 -19.86 -9.85
N LYS A 822 -27.83 -19.26 -10.73
CA LYS A 822 -27.01 -18.09 -10.39
C LYS A 822 -27.63 -16.77 -10.93
N PRO A 823 -27.83 -15.73 -10.07
CA PRO A 823 -28.57 -14.50 -10.43
C PRO A 823 -27.94 -13.61 -11.51
N PHE A 824 -26.67 -13.84 -11.90
CA PHE A 824 -25.96 -13.05 -12.92
C PHE A 824 -25.62 -13.83 -14.21
N SER A 825 -26.07 -15.08 -14.36
CA SER A 825 -25.62 -15.97 -15.45
C SER A 825 -25.84 -15.42 -16.86
N ASN A 826 -26.96 -14.75 -17.11
CA ASN A 826 -27.26 -14.14 -18.41
C ASN A 826 -26.43 -12.87 -18.67
N LEU A 827 -26.15 -12.09 -17.63
CA LEU A 827 -25.26 -10.94 -17.72
C LEU A 827 -23.81 -11.37 -17.98
N ASP A 828 -23.37 -12.44 -17.31
CA ASP A 828 -22.06 -13.04 -17.50
C ASP A 828 -21.90 -13.58 -18.94
N ALA A 829 -22.92 -14.25 -19.47
CA ALA A 829 -22.95 -14.70 -20.86
C ALA A 829 -22.88 -13.53 -21.86
N LEU A 830 -23.55 -12.41 -21.56
CA LEU A 830 -23.50 -11.19 -22.38
C LEU A 830 -22.10 -10.56 -22.35
N TYR A 831 -21.48 -10.39 -21.17
CA TYR A 831 -20.11 -9.90 -21.04
C TYR A 831 -19.13 -10.78 -21.79
N PHE A 832 -19.24 -12.09 -21.62
CA PHE A 832 -18.42 -13.06 -22.33
C PHE A 832 -18.51 -12.88 -23.85
N LYS A 833 -19.73 -12.78 -24.40
CA LYS A 833 -19.94 -12.61 -25.84
C LYS A 833 -19.40 -11.27 -26.36
N ILE A 834 -19.56 -10.18 -25.60
CA ILE A 834 -19.03 -8.86 -25.97
C ILE A 834 -17.50 -8.87 -25.96
N LEU A 835 -16.87 -9.42 -24.92
CA LEU A 835 -15.41 -9.52 -24.82
C LEU A 835 -14.82 -10.41 -25.93
N GLN A 836 -15.52 -11.49 -26.29
CA GLN A 836 -15.16 -12.35 -27.42
C GLN A 836 -15.29 -11.67 -28.79
N SER A 837 -16.01 -10.56 -28.89
CA SER A 837 -16.07 -9.79 -30.14
C SER A 837 -14.80 -8.97 -30.41
N SER A 838 -13.89 -8.87 -29.43
CA SER A 838 -12.57 -8.28 -29.64
C SER A 838 -11.68 -9.21 -30.49
N PRO A 839 -10.83 -8.66 -31.38
CA PRO A 839 -9.84 -9.45 -32.15
C PRO A 839 -8.90 -10.28 -31.27
N ASP A 840 -8.53 -9.75 -30.10
CA ASP A 840 -7.77 -10.47 -29.07
C ASP A 840 -8.42 -10.24 -27.70
N PRO A 841 -9.31 -11.15 -27.27
CA PRO A 841 -10.00 -11.04 -25.98
C PRO A 841 -9.03 -11.06 -24.79
N ALA A 842 -7.95 -11.84 -24.85
CA ALA A 842 -7.01 -11.97 -23.74
C ALA A 842 -6.20 -10.68 -23.56
N LEU A 843 -5.70 -10.09 -24.66
CA LEU A 843 -5.00 -8.82 -24.61
C LEU A 843 -5.94 -7.68 -24.20
N SER A 844 -7.18 -7.68 -24.70
CA SER A 844 -8.18 -6.67 -24.31
C SER A 844 -8.47 -6.70 -22.83
N ILE A 845 -8.63 -7.88 -22.21
CA ILE A 845 -8.86 -8.00 -20.77
C ILE A 845 -7.66 -7.49 -19.97
N ARG A 846 -6.42 -7.75 -20.43
CA ARG A 846 -5.22 -7.18 -19.80
C ARG A 846 -5.23 -5.65 -19.85
N TRP A 847 -5.62 -5.06 -20.98
CA TRP A 847 -5.79 -3.62 -21.11
C TRP A 847 -6.88 -3.08 -20.17
N LEU A 848 -8.04 -3.75 -20.08
CA LEU A 848 -9.12 -3.34 -19.16
C LEU A 848 -8.63 -3.31 -17.70
N TRP A 849 -7.81 -4.29 -17.29
CA TRP A 849 -7.20 -4.31 -15.96
C TRP A 849 -6.20 -3.18 -15.74
N VAL A 850 -5.32 -2.90 -16.71
CA VAL A 850 -4.41 -1.75 -16.61
C VAL A 850 -5.20 -0.44 -16.52
N ILE A 851 -6.15 -0.22 -17.44
CA ILE A 851 -7.04 0.96 -17.45
C ILE A 851 -7.81 1.12 -16.13
N ASN A 852 -8.21 0.00 -15.51
CA ASN A 852 -8.89 0.06 -14.24
C ASN A 852 -8.00 0.55 -13.10
N GLY A 853 -6.69 0.33 -13.19
CA GLY A 853 -5.71 0.69 -12.17
C GLY A 853 -5.72 -0.24 -10.95
N GLU A 854 -6.80 -1.00 -10.72
CA GLU A 854 -6.91 -1.89 -9.57
C GLU A 854 -6.35 -3.27 -9.89
N PHE A 855 -5.18 -3.61 -9.34
CA PHE A 855 -4.74 -5.01 -9.30
C PHE A 855 -5.16 -5.63 -7.98
N LEU A 856 -6.17 -6.50 -8.04
CA LEU A 856 -6.55 -7.36 -6.92
C LEU A 856 -5.62 -8.57 -6.87
N SER A 857 -4.86 -8.75 -5.79
CA SER A 857 -4.30 -10.07 -5.51
C SER A 857 -5.45 -11.01 -5.15
N SER A 858 -5.81 -11.93 -6.06
CA SER A 858 -6.98 -12.81 -5.87
C SER A 858 -6.80 -13.70 -4.63
N LYS A 859 -7.91 -13.98 -3.94
CA LYS A 859 -7.96 -14.90 -2.79
C LYS A 859 -7.50 -16.34 -3.09
N GLN A 860 -7.37 -16.72 -4.36
CA GLN A 860 -6.96 -18.07 -4.76
C GLN A 860 -5.45 -18.25 -4.89
N ASP A 861 -4.66 -17.16 -4.87
CA ASP A 861 -3.19 -17.20 -5.05
C ASP A 861 -2.37 -17.13 -3.74
N GLY A 862 -3.04 -17.14 -2.57
CA GLY A 862 -2.40 -17.03 -1.26
C GLY A 862 -3.06 -15.96 -0.38
N PRO A 863 -2.70 -15.87 0.91
CA PRO A 863 -3.46 -15.09 1.88
C PRO A 863 -2.98 -13.64 1.97
N ILE A 864 -2.94 -12.87 0.88
CA ILE A 864 -2.95 -11.40 1.00
C ILE A 864 -3.72 -10.72 -0.14
N VAL A 865 -4.75 -9.96 0.23
CA VAL A 865 -5.43 -8.98 -0.63
C VAL A 865 -4.72 -7.64 -0.42
N PHE A 866 -3.79 -7.30 -1.30
CA PHE A 866 -3.42 -5.90 -1.49
C PHE A 866 -4.17 -5.41 -2.71
N HIS A 867 -5.11 -4.48 -2.51
CA HIS A 867 -5.65 -3.67 -3.58
C HIS A 867 -4.59 -2.61 -3.86
N ILE A 868 -3.89 -2.72 -4.98
CA ILE A 868 -3.00 -1.67 -5.46
C ILE A 868 -3.78 -0.97 -6.55
N ASP A 869 -4.34 0.19 -6.24
CA ASP A 869 -4.66 1.18 -7.26
C ASP A 869 -3.33 1.83 -7.67
N ILE A 870 -2.83 1.44 -8.84
CA ILE A 870 -1.56 1.99 -9.34
C ILE A 870 -1.67 3.50 -9.56
N TYR A 871 -2.86 4.04 -9.80
CA TYR A 871 -3.08 5.46 -10.08
C TYR A 871 -3.30 6.30 -8.81
N PHE A 872 -3.32 5.67 -7.65
CA PHE A 872 -3.59 6.30 -6.37
C PHE A 872 -2.70 7.52 -6.08
N ALA A 873 -1.39 7.41 -6.31
CA ALA A 873 -0.44 8.49 -6.05
C ALA A 873 -0.69 9.73 -6.93
N MET A 874 -1.44 9.58 -8.03
CA MET A 874 -1.68 10.64 -9.01
C MET A 874 -2.95 11.44 -8.72
N GLY A 875 -3.79 11.00 -7.77
CA GLY A 875 -5.05 11.65 -7.41
C GLY A 875 -6.12 11.69 -8.52
N THR A 876 -5.77 11.32 -9.74
CA THR A 876 -6.63 11.27 -10.94
C THR A 876 -6.22 10.13 -11.87
N ARG A 877 -7.17 9.59 -12.63
CA ARG A 877 -6.88 8.54 -13.63
C ARG A 877 -6.22 9.15 -14.88
N PRO A 878 -5.23 8.47 -15.48
CA PRO A 878 -4.51 9.00 -16.64
C PRO A 878 -5.42 9.18 -17.87
N PRO A 879 -5.18 10.22 -18.68
CA PRO A 879 -5.83 10.41 -19.97
C PRO A 879 -5.66 9.20 -20.90
N ALA A 880 -6.62 9.00 -21.80
CA ALA A 880 -6.58 7.89 -22.74
C ALA A 880 -5.38 7.93 -23.69
N HIS A 881 -4.89 9.11 -24.09
CA HIS A 881 -3.67 9.20 -24.91
C HIS A 881 -2.44 8.64 -24.19
N PHE A 882 -2.32 8.86 -22.89
CA PHE A 882 -1.22 8.34 -22.08
C PHE A 882 -1.28 6.81 -22.02
N ILE A 883 -2.45 6.26 -21.73
CA ILE A 883 -2.68 4.80 -21.73
C ILE A 883 -2.37 4.19 -23.09
N ASN A 884 -2.79 4.83 -24.18
CA ASN A 884 -2.52 4.35 -25.53
C ASN A 884 -1.01 4.34 -25.79
N ARG A 885 -0.31 5.45 -25.51
CA ARG A 885 1.15 5.51 -25.68
C ARG A 885 1.87 4.43 -24.86
N TRP A 886 1.36 4.10 -23.69
CA TRP A 886 1.94 3.06 -22.85
C TRP A 886 1.69 1.65 -23.38
N LEU A 887 0.45 1.33 -23.78
CA LEU A 887 0.05 -0.04 -24.07
C LEU A 887 0.10 -0.40 -25.56
N GLU A 888 0.04 0.59 -26.46
CA GLU A 888 0.10 0.36 -27.90
C GLU A 888 1.49 -0.09 -28.36
N THR A 889 1.51 -1.19 -29.07
CA THR A 889 2.67 -1.72 -29.80
C THR A 889 2.70 -1.22 -31.25
N PHE A 890 1.57 -0.75 -31.77
CA PHE A 890 1.42 -0.10 -33.07
C PHE A 890 0.27 0.91 -33.03
N ASP A 891 0.34 1.93 -33.90
CA ASP A 891 -0.65 2.99 -33.97
C ASP A 891 -2.06 2.44 -34.21
N GLY A 892 -3.01 2.77 -33.32
CA GLY A 892 -4.41 2.38 -33.43
C GLY A 892 -4.75 1.00 -32.87
N GLU A 893 -3.83 0.34 -32.15
CA GLU A 893 -4.09 -0.91 -31.43
C GLU A 893 -5.22 -0.74 -30.39
N ALA A 894 -5.33 0.42 -29.73
CA ALA A 894 -6.40 0.69 -28.77
C ALA A 894 -7.79 0.64 -29.43
N GLU A 895 -7.96 1.27 -30.59
CA GLU A 895 -9.21 1.24 -31.36
C GLU A 895 -9.45 -0.16 -31.95
N HIS A 896 -8.41 -0.87 -32.34
CA HIS A 896 -8.52 -2.25 -32.83
C HIS A 896 -9.09 -3.20 -31.76
N LEU A 897 -8.56 -3.14 -30.53
CA LEU A 897 -8.93 -4.01 -29.40
C LEU A 897 -10.21 -3.55 -28.69
N LEU A 898 -10.30 -2.27 -28.33
CA LEU A 898 -11.35 -1.73 -27.48
C LEU A 898 -12.56 -1.21 -28.27
N GLY A 899 -12.44 -0.99 -29.58
CA GLY A 899 -13.50 -0.40 -30.41
C GLY A 899 -14.82 -1.19 -30.43
N ASN A 900 -14.78 -2.50 -30.17
CA ASN A 900 -15.99 -3.35 -30.05
C ASN A 900 -16.54 -3.42 -28.62
N LEU A 901 -15.82 -2.85 -27.63
CA LEU A 901 -16.16 -2.89 -26.20
C LEU A 901 -16.85 -1.60 -25.72
N HIS A 902 -17.36 -0.77 -26.64
CA HIS A 902 -18.04 0.52 -26.38
C HIS A 902 -19.27 0.44 -25.45
N SER A 903 -19.78 -0.76 -25.20
CA SER A 903 -20.89 -1.04 -24.28
C SER A 903 -20.45 -1.29 -22.85
N LEU A 904 -19.16 -1.57 -22.65
CA LEU A 904 -18.50 -1.87 -21.37
C LEU A 904 -17.61 -0.69 -20.93
N LEU A 905 -16.97 -0.03 -21.90
CA LEU A 905 -16.04 1.08 -21.70
C LEU A 905 -16.42 2.26 -22.62
N LYS A 906 -16.31 3.49 -22.13
CA LYS A 906 -16.33 4.69 -22.97
C LYS A 906 -14.96 4.81 -23.65
N VAL A 907 -14.92 4.54 -24.94
CA VAL A 907 -13.71 4.62 -25.76
C VAL A 907 -13.65 6.00 -26.42
N PRO A 908 -12.66 6.85 -26.09
CA PRO A 908 -12.46 8.14 -26.73
C PRO A 908 -12.23 8.00 -28.22
N SER A 909 -12.81 8.92 -29.00
CA SER A 909 -13.01 8.72 -30.43
C SER A 909 -12.38 9.79 -31.32
N SER A 910 -11.81 10.83 -30.73
CA SER A 910 -11.21 11.96 -31.45
C SER A 910 -10.13 12.64 -30.60
N GLY A 911 -9.26 13.42 -31.26
CA GLY A 911 -8.14 14.14 -30.65
C GLY A 911 -8.44 14.82 -29.32
N GLU A 912 -9.55 15.58 -29.25
CA GLU A 912 -9.96 16.31 -28.04
C GLU A 912 -10.53 15.41 -26.92
N GLU A 913 -11.03 14.21 -27.25
CA GLU A 913 -11.54 13.26 -26.25
C GLU A 913 -10.44 12.44 -25.59
N PHE A 914 -9.25 12.33 -26.20
CA PHE A 914 -8.13 11.58 -25.60
C PHE A 914 -7.51 12.27 -24.38
N GLU A 915 -7.88 13.52 -24.10
CA GLU A 915 -7.57 14.22 -22.85
C GLU A 915 -8.39 13.69 -21.67
N LYS A 916 -9.47 12.94 -21.94
CA LYS A 916 -10.29 12.30 -20.91
C LYS A 916 -9.79 10.87 -20.63
N PRO A 917 -9.90 10.40 -19.38
CA PRO A 917 -9.62 9.02 -19.05
C PRO A 917 -10.65 8.07 -19.66
N TYR A 918 -10.25 6.81 -19.83
CA TYR A 918 -11.19 5.73 -20.12
C TYR A 918 -12.15 5.53 -18.93
N GLU A 919 -13.45 5.49 -19.21
CA GLU A 919 -14.49 5.32 -18.16
C GLU A 919 -15.26 4.01 -18.33
N PHE A 920 -15.34 3.22 -17.27
CA PHE A 920 -16.19 2.03 -17.24
C PHE A 920 -17.62 2.39 -16.87
N TYR A 921 -18.58 1.72 -17.50
CA TYR A 921 -19.98 2.00 -17.21
C TYR A 921 -20.48 1.38 -15.91
N HIS A 922 -19.88 0.28 -15.46
CA HIS A 922 -20.37 -0.44 -14.29
C HIS A 922 -19.33 -1.40 -13.71
N LYS A 923 -19.19 -1.39 -12.37
CA LYS A 923 -18.26 -2.24 -11.61
C LYS A 923 -18.51 -3.76 -11.78
N SER A 924 -19.73 -4.17 -12.13
CA SER A 924 -20.05 -5.60 -12.34
C SER A 924 -19.25 -6.29 -13.45
N LEU A 925 -18.63 -5.53 -14.36
CA LEU A 925 -17.68 -6.07 -15.33
C LEU A 925 -16.45 -6.66 -14.61
N PHE A 926 -15.87 -5.92 -13.67
CA PHE A 926 -14.72 -6.38 -12.90
C PHE A 926 -15.12 -7.44 -11.88
N ASP A 927 -16.32 -7.36 -11.28
CA ASP A 927 -16.86 -8.46 -10.46
C ASP A 927 -16.96 -9.78 -11.27
N PHE A 928 -17.13 -9.70 -12.60
CA PHE A 928 -17.15 -10.85 -13.51
C PHE A 928 -15.73 -11.31 -13.89
N LEU A 929 -14.85 -10.38 -14.25
CA LEU A 929 -13.46 -10.66 -14.64
C LEU A 929 -12.61 -11.21 -13.48
N ASP A 930 -12.93 -10.85 -12.23
CA ASP A 930 -12.21 -11.27 -11.03
C ASP A 930 -12.70 -12.62 -10.46
N ASP A 931 -13.87 -13.13 -10.87
CA ASP A 931 -14.38 -14.43 -10.42
C ASP A 931 -14.14 -15.51 -11.49
N PRO A 932 -13.24 -16.49 -11.26
CA PRO A 932 -12.95 -17.55 -12.22
C PRO A 932 -14.18 -18.44 -12.51
N ASN A 933 -15.13 -18.53 -11.57
CA ASN A 933 -16.37 -19.27 -11.77
C ASN A 933 -17.39 -18.55 -12.65
N ARG A 934 -17.19 -17.25 -12.89
CA ARG A 934 -18.05 -16.42 -13.73
C ARG A 934 -17.44 -16.19 -15.11
N SER A 935 -16.16 -15.78 -15.16
CA SER A 935 -15.46 -15.46 -16.42
C SER A 935 -14.88 -16.67 -17.14
N GLY A 936 -14.71 -17.81 -16.47
CA GLY A 936 -14.30 -19.07 -17.10
C GLY A 936 -12.97 -18.93 -17.85
N THR A 937 -12.97 -19.16 -19.17
CA THR A 937 -11.76 -19.05 -20.01
C THR A 937 -11.25 -17.62 -20.18
N LEU A 938 -12.06 -16.61 -19.84
CA LEU A 938 -11.65 -15.20 -19.87
C LEU A 938 -10.98 -14.76 -18.56
N PHE A 939 -10.97 -15.61 -17.52
CA PHE A 939 -10.29 -15.30 -16.26
C PHE A 939 -8.79 -15.18 -16.48
N LEU A 940 -8.24 -14.00 -16.18
CA LEU A 940 -6.82 -13.76 -16.11
C LEU A 940 -6.45 -13.54 -14.65
N GLY A 941 -5.64 -14.44 -14.09
CA GLY A 941 -5.14 -14.29 -12.72
C GLY A 941 -4.36 -12.99 -12.55
N SER A 942 -4.42 -12.40 -11.37
CA SER A 942 -3.79 -11.12 -11.03
C SER A 942 -2.32 -11.04 -11.46
N ARG A 943 -1.58 -12.12 -11.23
CA ARG A 943 -0.16 -12.29 -11.64
C ARG A 943 0.06 -12.07 -13.14
N ALA A 944 -0.86 -12.54 -13.99
CA ALA A 944 -0.75 -12.40 -15.43
C ALA A 944 -1.00 -10.96 -15.89
N CYS A 945 -1.96 -10.27 -15.27
CA CYS A 945 -2.21 -8.86 -15.53
C CYS A 945 -1.06 -7.97 -15.05
N SER A 946 -0.52 -8.23 -13.85
CA SER A 946 0.66 -7.53 -13.34
C SER A 946 1.89 -7.79 -14.22
N ALA A 947 2.13 -9.04 -14.63
CA ALA A 947 3.24 -9.35 -15.54
C ALA A 947 3.11 -8.63 -16.90
N PHE A 948 1.89 -8.50 -17.43
CA PHE A 948 1.64 -7.75 -18.65
C PHE A 948 1.92 -6.26 -18.48
N PHE A 949 1.39 -5.66 -17.42
CA PHE A 949 1.65 -4.28 -17.05
C PHE A 949 3.16 -3.99 -17.02
N TRP A 950 3.91 -4.83 -16.31
CA TRP A 950 5.36 -4.70 -16.20
C TRP A 950 6.07 -4.89 -17.53
N LYS A 951 5.65 -5.88 -18.32
CA LYS A 951 6.22 -6.10 -19.65
C LYS A 951 6.05 -4.87 -20.53
N GLN A 952 4.89 -4.22 -20.54
CA GLN A 952 4.67 -3.03 -21.35
C GLN A 952 5.43 -1.82 -20.82
N TYR A 953 5.48 -1.64 -19.50
CA TYR A 953 6.35 -0.66 -18.88
C TYR A 953 7.82 -0.80 -19.36
N PHE A 954 8.39 -2.00 -19.30
CA PHE A 954 9.75 -2.26 -19.76
C PHE A 954 9.94 -2.03 -21.26
N ASN A 955 8.94 -2.38 -22.08
CA ASN A 955 9.00 -2.16 -23.53
C ASN A 955 9.10 -0.66 -23.84
N VAL A 956 8.33 0.17 -23.14
CA VAL A 956 8.38 1.62 -23.32
C VAL A 956 9.71 2.20 -22.85
N CYS A 957 10.22 1.77 -21.68
CA CYS A 957 11.55 2.13 -21.19
C CYS A 957 12.66 1.84 -22.21
N ARG A 958 12.57 0.69 -22.89
CA ARG A 958 13.64 0.16 -23.74
C ARG A 958 13.61 0.71 -25.16
N ASN A 959 12.43 0.81 -25.76
CA ASN A 959 12.30 1.01 -27.21
C ASN A 959 11.91 2.43 -27.60
N GLN A 960 11.16 3.13 -26.74
CA GLN A 960 10.59 4.41 -27.11
C GLN A 960 11.34 5.54 -26.43
N GLY A 961 11.60 5.43 -25.11
CA GLY A 961 11.82 6.63 -24.31
C GLY A 961 10.58 7.53 -24.42
N PHE A 962 10.06 8.02 -23.31
CA PHE A 962 9.01 9.02 -23.45
C PHE A 962 9.67 10.31 -23.95
N THR A 963 9.53 10.60 -25.25
CA THR A 963 9.79 11.96 -25.76
C THR A 963 8.69 12.81 -25.16
N VAL A 964 9.00 13.47 -24.06
CA VAL A 964 8.08 14.38 -23.39
C VAL A 964 7.78 15.50 -24.37
N SER A 965 6.58 15.50 -24.93
CA SER A 965 6.09 16.60 -25.75
C SER A 965 5.20 17.56 -24.95
N ARG A 966 4.75 17.16 -23.75
CA ARG A 966 3.84 17.92 -22.89
C ARG A 966 4.18 17.74 -21.42
N GLN A 967 4.11 18.84 -20.67
CA GLN A 967 4.41 18.91 -19.23
C GLN A 967 3.45 18.08 -18.35
N GLU A 968 2.23 17.82 -18.82
CA GLU A 968 1.28 16.94 -18.11
C GLU A 968 1.71 15.47 -18.16
N ASP A 969 2.30 15.02 -19.28
CA ASP A 969 2.88 13.68 -19.39
C ASP A 969 4.05 13.50 -18.40
N GLU A 970 4.81 14.57 -18.11
CA GLU A 970 5.89 14.54 -17.11
C GLU A 970 5.37 14.19 -15.71
N ASN A 971 4.18 14.64 -15.31
CA ASN A 971 3.64 14.30 -13.99
C ASN A 971 3.19 12.84 -13.90
N TYR A 972 2.63 12.28 -14.98
CA TYR A 972 2.30 10.86 -15.06
C TYR A 972 3.55 10.00 -15.11
N LEU A 973 4.61 10.50 -15.77
CA LEU A 973 5.88 9.81 -15.83
C LEU A 973 6.66 9.96 -14.54
N SER A 974 6.68 11.11 -13.88
CA SER A 974 7.50 11.37 -12.69
C SER A 974 7.17 10.45 -11.53
N ILE A 975 5.89 10.09 -11.37
CA ILE A 975 5.41 9.20 -10.30
C ILE A 975 5.88 7.75 -10.51
N TYR A 976 6.09 7.32 -11.76
CA TYR A 976 6.60 5.97 -12.07
C TYR A 976 8.08 5.94 -12.49
N PHE A 977 8.62 7.07 -12.96
CA PHE A 977 9.88 7.20 -13.67
C PHE A 977 10.83 8.28 -13.11
N ASP A 978 10.38 9.28 -12.33
CA ASP A 978 11.27 10.25 -11.68
C ASP A 978 11.74 9.75 -10.33
N ILE A 979 12.73 8.89 -10.46
CA ILE A 979 14.00 9.28 -9.87
C ILE A 979 14.75 10.08 -10.93
N GLU A 980 14.78 11.40 -10.75
CA GLU A 980 15.53 12.41 -11.51
C GLU A 980 16.28 11.86 -12.73
N LEU A 981 15.71 12.07 -13.92
CA LEU A 981 16.51 12.37 -15.11
C LEU A 981 17.07 13.78 -14.91
N PRO A 982 18.38 13.98 -14.62
CA PRO A 982 18.92 15.32 -14.48
C PRO A 982 18.81 16.02 -15.84
N ALA A 983 18.29 17.25 -15.82
CA ALA A 983 18.21 18.15 -16.97
C ALA A 983 19.61 18.67 -17.42
N TYR A 984 20.63 17.82 -17.45
CA TYR A 984 22.01 18.19 -17.74
C TYR A 984 22.62 17.30 -18.83
N VAL A 985 22.13 17.45 -20.07
CA VAL A 985 22.90 17.13 -21.29
C VAL A 985 22.66 18.22 -22.34
N GLU A 986 22.95 19.46 -21.99
CA GLU A 986 23.30 20.51 -22.96
C GLU A 986 24.48 21.30 -22.42
N SER A 987 25.67 20.70 -22.45
CA SER A 987 26.94 21.42 -22.63
C SER A 987 28.11 20.42 -22.60
N ASP A 988 28.41 19.83 -23.75
CA ASP A 988 29.79 19.53 -24.13
C ASP A 988 29.92 19.81 -25.62
N SER A 989 29.75 21.07 -25.97
CA SER A 989 30.34 21.65 -27.18
C SER A 989 31.83 21.82 -26.90
N ASP A 990 32.63 20.78 -27.14
CA ASP A 990 34.03 20.89 -27.59
C ASP A 990 34.71 19.50 -27.67
N LEU A 991 34.27 18.64 -28.59
CA LEU A 991 35.16 17.67 -29.24
C LEU A 991 34.69 17.48 -30.70
N SER A 992 35.55 17.92 -31.62
CA SER A 992 35.37 17.84 -33.08
C SER A 992 35.08 16.41 -33.59
N PRO A 993 34.35 16.27 -34.72
CA PRO A 993 34.06 14.98 -35.32
C PRO A 993 35.28 14.46 -36.07
N SER A 994 36.09 13.64 -35.42
CA SER A 994 37.02 12.75 -36.13
C SER A 994 37.47 11.58 -35.27
N SER A 995 37.18 10.38 -35.76
CA SER A 995 37.90 9.13 -35.51
C SER A 995 37.57 8.40 -34.19
N ILE A 996 36.71 7.39 -34.27
CA ILE A 996 37.08 5.96 -34.16
C ILE A 996 35.93 5.16 -34.79
N ASP A 997 36.11 4.81 -36.07
CA ASP A 997 35.55 3.59 -36.65
C ASP A 997 36.16 2.40 -35.91
N CYS A 998 35.34 1.46 -35.43
CA CYS A 998 35.55 0.05 -35.77
C CYS A 998 34.36 -0.85 -35.39
N ALA A 999 33.98 -1.67 -36.38
CA ALA A 999 33.28 -2.96 -36.30
C ALA A 999 31.74 -2.98 -36.27
N ILE A 1000 31.14 -2.51 -37.37
CA ILE A 1000 29.96 -3.16 -37.97
C ILE A 1000 30.46 -4.37 -38.79
N GLY A 1001 29.95 -5.56 -38.48
CA GLY A 1001 30.13 -6.77 -39.28
C GLY A 1001 28.78 -7.35 -39.66
N THR A 1002 28.14 -6.79 -40.68
CA THR A 1002 27.04 -7.40 -41.43
C THR A 1002 27.60 -8.04 -42.69
N THR A 1003 27.53 -9.36 -42.83
CA THR A 1003 27.69 -10.05 -44.12
C THR A 1003 26.31 -10.41 -44.66
N VAL A 1004 25.86 -9.63 -45.64
CA VAL A 1004 24.87 -10.04 -46.64
C VAL A 1004 25.64 -10.21 -47.94
N GLU A 1005 25.79 -11.45 -48.42
CA GLU A 1005 26.22 -11.73 -49.79
C GLU A 1005 25.01 -11.64 -50.72
N GLU A 1006 24.92 -10.57 -51.51
CA GLU A 1006 24.13 -10.53 -52.74
C GLU A 1006 25.04 -10.86 -53.92
N HIS A 1007 24.82 -12.01 -54.56
CA HIS A 1007 25.28 -12.27 -55.91
C HIS A 1007 24.21 -11.83 -56.90
N ALA A 1008 24.46 -10.72 -57.59
CA ALA A 1008 23.74 -10.34 -58.80
C ALA A 1008 24.37 -11.03 -60.03
N GLY A 1009 23.54 -11.66 -60.86
CA GLY A 1009 23.99 -12.27 -62.09
C GLY A 1009 22.86 -12.74 -63.00
N SER A 1010 22.28 -11.79 -63.74
CA SER A 1010 21.78 -11.94 -65.13
C SER A 1010 20.63 -12.91 -65.42
N GLY A 1011 19.63 -12.42 -66.17
CA GLY A 1011 18.91 -13.28 -67.12
C GLY A 1011 17.40 -13.11 -67.19
N VAL A 1012 16.99 -12.14 -68.02
CA VAL A 1012 15.77 -12.07 -68.84
C VAL A 1012 14.98 -13.39 -69.03
N ILE A 1013 13.64 -13.27 -69.02
CA ILE A 1013 12.62 -13.81 -69.96
C ILE A 1013 11.41 -14.45 -69.23
N ARG A 1014 10.21 -13.89 -69.56
CA ARG A 1014 8.86 -14.49 -69.71
C ARG A 1014 8.60 -15.82 -68.98
N SER A 1015 7.53 -15.97 -68.22
CA SER A 1015 6.12 -15.76 -68.59
C SER A 1015 5.23 -15.69 -67.36
#